data_AF-A0A5B6URK2-F1
#
_entry.id   AF-A0A5B6URK2-F1
#
_cell.length_a   1.000
_cell.length_b   1.000
_cell.length_c   1.000
_cell.angle_alpha   90.00
_cell.angle_beta   90.00
_cell.angle_gamma   90.00
#
_symmetry.space_group_name_H-M   'P 1'
#
loop_
_entity.id
_entity.type
_entity.pdbx_description
1 polymer ?
#
loop_
_entity_poly.entity_id
_entity_poly.type
_entity_poly.pdbx_seq_one_letter_code
_entity_poly.pdbx_strand_id
1 'polypeptide(L)'
;MEWTLPTVPRPVQKGPSRESSLSHKDNKAVAPEVATSSTIASSSDSKAGNSDNLQDEISESFAFALVNGALGVFEVHGRRIRDFRPKWPSSSFVSSDGLITAMAYRLPHVVMGDRSGNIRWWDVTTGQSSSFNTYREGVRRIKFSPVVAGDRSRGRIAVLFNDNTFSVFDLDSPDPLANSLLQPQFPGTLVLELDWLHLRTDKNDPLVLCMAGADSSFRLIEVNINDKKMGPGALPRNIKERFRPMPLCCPVLLPTPHALALRMILQLGVKPSWFNTTGTTIDKRPHLVPGMASSSEDLRSYLIELPSVGDSVVPELLLKVLEPYRKEGCILDDERARLYATIVNKGCAARFAFAAATFGEVSEALFWLQLPRAINHLMNKLINKSPQKAPISVPNSDLDDKSLLSRITSKEKSTSETGQRDALTQGQLRLMAFEQEDLWESANERIPWHEKLEGEEAIQNHVHELITIGNLEGAVTLLLSTSPESPYFYPNALRAVALSSAVSRSLLELAVKVVAANMVRTDRSLSGTHLLCAVGRYQEACSQLQDAGYWTDAATLAAAHLKGSDYARVLQRWAEHVLHAEHNIWRALILFVAAGAIQEALAALREAQQPDTAAMFILACREIRMQFITNLGGSEDKTNGSVVDLPGLSPGNDDVIAVGEYFGEYQRKLVHLCMDAQPFSD
;
A
#
# COMPACT_ATOMS: atom_id res chain seq x y z
N MET A 1 -9.03 12.11 18.01
CA MET A 1 -7.94 12.93 18.56
C MET A 1 -7.93 14.22 17.77
N GLU A 2 -7.80 15.35 18.43
CA GLU A 2 -7.81 16.70 17.84
C GLU A 2 -6.60 17.49 18.36
N TRP A 3 -6.14 18.49 17.62
CA TRP A 3 -4.92 19.24 17.94
C TRP A 3 -5.05 20.72 17.58
N THR A 4 -4.30 21.57 18.29
CA THR A 4 -4.31 23.02 18.06
C THR A 4 -2.91 23.61 18.23
N LEU A 5 -2.54 24.53 17.33
CA LEU A 5 -1.37 25.39 17.51
C LEU A 5 -1.66 26.47 18.56
N PRO A 6 -0.66 26.91 19.33
CA PRO A 6 -0.86 27.96 20.32
C PRO A 6 -1.09 29.27 19.59
N THR A 7 -2.30 29.84 19.71
CA THR A 7 -2.63 31.17 19.17
C THR A 7 -2.70 32.25 20.25
N VAL A 8 -2.28 31.94 21.48
CA VAL A 8 -2.34 32.90 22.59
C VAL A 8 -1.02 32.89 23.38
N PRO A 9 -0.27 34.01 23.42
CA PRO A 9 0.83 34.15 24.36
C PRO A 9 0.26 34.12 25.78
N ARG A 10 0.80 33.21 26.61
CA ARG A 10 0.40 33.08 28.02
C ARG A 10 0.57 34.44 28.72
N PRO A 11 -0.39 34.91 29.53
CA PRO A 11 -0.19 36.13 30.31
C PRO A 11 0.99 35.89 31.26
N VAL A 12 2.02 36.72 31.13
CA VAL A 12 3.20 36.72 32.00
C VAL A 12 2.72 36.78 33.46
N GLN A 13 2.94 35.70 34.21
CA GLN A 13 2.74 35.72 35.65
C GLN A 13 3.70 36.76 36.24
N LYS A 14 3.16 37.89 36.69
CA LYS A 14 3.91 38.88 37.48
C LYS A 14 4.35 38.23 38.78
N GLY A 15 5.61 37.82 38.85
CA GLY A 15 6.33 37.63 40.11
C GLY A 15 6.55 38.98 40.81
N PRO A 16 6.83 38.97 42.13
CA PRO A 16 6.65 40.14 42.99
C PRO A 16 7.66 41.24 42.65
N SER A 17 7.13 42.47 42.72
CA SER A 17 7.78 43.75 42.51
C SER A 17 9.07 43.93 43.30
N ARG A 18 10.15 44.28 42.60
CA ARG A 18 11.23 45.11 43.17
C ARG A 18 11.22 46.45 42.45
N GLU A 19 11.01 47.48 43.26
CA GLU A 19 10.99 48.89 42.89
C GLU A 19 12.28 49.29 42.15
N SER A 20 12.12 50.00 41.03
CA SER A 20 12.98 51.15 40.75
C SER A 20 12.18 52.19 39.98
N SER A 21 12.30 53.38 40.51
CA SER A 21 11.57 54.62 40.28
C SER A 21 11.96 55.34 39.00
N LEU A 22 10.98 56.09 38.45
CA LEU A 22 11.14 57.33 37.65
C LEU A 22 11.88 57.15 36.31
N SER A 23 11.54 57.77 35.19
CA SER A 23 10.54 58.76 34.76
C SER A 23 10.88 58.96 33.27
N HIS A 24 9.92 59.16 32.37
CA HIS A 24 9.95 60.26 31.40
C HIS A 24 8.74 60.20 30.46
N LYS A 25 8.09 61.36 30.37
CA LYS A 25 6.97 61.73 29.50
C LYS A 25 7.36 61.72 28.02
N ASP A 26 6.37 61.35 27.21
CA ASP A 26 5.93 61.97 25.96
C ASP A 26 6.94 62.76 25.11
N ASN A 27 7.18 62.32 23.87
CA ASN A 27 6.62 63.01 22.70
C ASN A 27 6.99 62.36 21.35
N LYS A 28 5.94 62.02 20.60
CA LYS A 28 5.69 62.27 19.16
C LYS A 28 6.88 62.68 18.25
N ALA A 29 7.13 61.87 17.22
CA ALA A 29 6.67 62.05 15.81
C ALA A 29 7.72 61.82 14.69
N VAL A 30 7.19 61.37 13.55
CA VAL A 30 7.64 61.50 12.15
C VAL A 30 8.56 60.40 11.57
N ALA A 31 8.07 59.78 10.48
CA ALA A 31 8.74 58.86 9.53
C ALA A 31 9.45 59.65 8.39
N PRO A 32 9.91 59.09 7.24
CA PRO A 32 10.18 57.71 6.81
C PRO A 32 11.59 57.57 6.14
N GLU A 33 11.76 56.55 5.28
CA GLU A 33 12.82 56.32 4.26
C GLU A 33 14.03 55.47 4.69
N VAL A 34 14.27 54.24 4.19
CA VAL A 34 14.50 53.67 2.83
C VAL A 34 15.98 53.27 2.68
N ALA A 35 16.16 52.01 2.27
CA ALA A 35 17.27 51.44 1.49
C ALA A 35 18.62 51.05 2.13
N THR A 36 18.98 49.82 1.77
CA THR A 36 20.30 49.32 1.31
C THR A 36 21.38 48.93 2.32
N SER A 37 21.43 47.62 2.56
CA SER A 37 22.50 46.67 2.22
C SER A 37 23.98 47.01 2.44
N SER A 38 24.62 46.02 3.08
CA SER A 38 26.00 45.54 2.95
C SER A 38 27.09 46.33 3.69
N THR A 39 27.78 45.68 4.62
CA THR A 39 29.13 45.14 4.35
C THR A 39 29.69 44.30 5.50
N ILE A 40 30.51 43.35 5.06
CA ILE A 40 31.27 42.32 5.73
C ILE A 40 32.43 42.91 6.56
N ALA A 41 32.71 42.35 7.74
CA ALA A 41 34.08 42.00 8.18
C ALA A 41 34.11 41.34 9.59
N SER A 42 34.50 40.07 9.59
CA SER A 42 35.27 39.31 10.58
C SER A 42 35.78 40.00 11.86
N SER A 43 35.57 39.37 13.04
CA SER A 43 36.56 38.49 13.71
C SER A 43 36.44 38.43 15.24
N SER A 44 36.69 37.23 15.76
CA SER A 44 37.15 36.85 17.12
C SER A 44 36.17 36.85 18.31
N ASP A 45 35.79 35.62 18.68
CA ASP A 45 35.78 35.04 20.02
C ASP A 45 35.24 35.85 21.20
N SER A 46 33.99 35.54 21.59
CA SER A 46 33.65 35.41 23.02
C SER A 46 32.46 34.48 23.25
N LYS A 47 32.77 33.31 23.83
CA LYS A 47 31.99 32.50 24.78
C LYS A 47 30.50 32.21 24.49
N ALA A 48 30.27 30.91 24.33
CA ALA A 48 29.01 30.20 24.55
C ALA A 48 28.10 30.85 25.61
N GLY A 49 26.89 31.20 25.19
CA GLY A 49 25.81 31.69 26.04
C GLY A 49 24.50 31.76 25.28
N ASN A 50 23.71 30.68 25.35
CA ASN A 50 22.26 30.60 25.08
C ASN A 50 21.70 31.29 23.81
N SER A 51 21.68 30.55 22.70
CA SER A 51 20.80 30.84 21.55
C SER A 51 19.62 29.86 21.40
N ASP A 52 19.44 28.89 22.31
CA ASP A 52 18.35 27.90 22.23
C ASP A 52 16.97 28.42 22.71
N ASN A 53 16.90 29.62 23.31
CA ASN A 53 15.64 30.11 23.92
C ASN A 53 14.61 30.68 22.93
N LEU A 54 14.86 30.69 21.62
CA LEU A 54 13.90 31.21 20.62
C LEU A 54 13.24 30.11 19.77
N GLN A 55 13.72 28.87 19.81
CA GLN A 55 13.09 27.73 19.13
C GLN A 55 12.08 26.97 20.01
N ASP A 56 12.04 27.25 21.31
CA ASP A 56 11.17 26.57 22.29
C ASP A 56 9.73 27.14 22.38
N GLU A 57 9.34 28.09 21.53
CA GLU A 57 8.02 28.75 21.61
C GLU A 57 6.88 28.06 20.86
N ILE A 58 7.15 27.01 20.06
CA ILE A 58 6.08 26.30 19.33
C ILE A 58 5.64 25.08 20.16
N SER A 59 4.60 25.28 20.97
CA SER A 59 3.98 24.27 21.81
C SER A 59 2.64 23.80 21.24
N GLU A 60 2.56 22.58 20.70
CA GLU A 60 1.32 22.02 20.18
C GLU A 60 0.52 21.35 21.30
N SER A 61 -0.78 21.57 21.36
CA SER A 61 -1.66 20.92 22.34
C SER A 61 -2.58 19.91 21.66
N PHE A 62 -2.72 18.72 22.26
CA PHE A 62 -3.53 17.62 21.76
C PHE A 62 -4.59 17.22 22.78
N ALA A 63 -5.81 16.94 22.31
CA ALA A 63 -6.89 16.38 23.10
C ALA A 63 -7.38 15.05 22.47
N PHE A 64 -7.64 14.05 23.31
CA PHE A 64 -8.14 12.76 22.88
C PHE A 64 -9.20 12.19 23.81
N ALA A 65 -10.04 11.33 23.23
CA ALA A 65 -10.98 10.47 23.93
C ALA A 65 -10.69 9.01 23.54
N LEU A 66 -10.72 8.13 24.53
CA LEU A 66 -10.61 6.69 24.36
C LEU A 66 -11.99 6.05 24.28
N VAL A 67 -12.05 4.82 23.75
CA VAL A 67 -13.29 4.04 23.60
C VAL A 67 -13.94 3.75 24.97
N ASN A 68 -13.14 3.68 26.03
CA ASN A 68 -13.61 3.52 27.41
C ASN A 68 -14.13 4.83 28.04
N GLY A 69 -14.24 5.91 27.27
CA GLY A 69 -14.69 7.23 27.73
C GLY A 69 -13.63 8.06 28.46
N ALA A 70 -12.41 7.54 28.64
CA ALA A 70 -11.33 8.31 29.25
C ALA A 70 -10.86 9.45 28.33
N LEU A 71 -10.59 10.60 28.94
CA LEU A 71 -10.16 11.82 28.26
C LEU A 71 -8.71 12.11 28.57
N GLY A 72 -7.99 12.72 27.64
CA GLY A 72 -6.58 13.07 27.76
C GLY A 72 -6.25 14.38 27.06
N VAL A 73 -5.39 15.20 27.68
CA VAL A 73 -4.80 16.39 27.04
C VAL A 73 -3.30 16.39 27.32
N PHE A 74 -2.48 16.56 26.27
CA PHE A 74 -1.02 16.64 26.39
C PHE A 74 -0.44 17.74 25.50
N GLU A 75 0.73 18.25 25.86
CA GLU A 75 1.41 19.34 25.15
C GLU A 75 2.76 18.85 24.62
N VAL A 76 3.04 19.07 23.33
CA VAL A 76 4.27 18.68 22.64
C VAL A 76 5.07 19.94 22.34
N HIS A 77 6.31 19.99 22.80
CA HIS A 77 7.26 21.05 22.46
C HIS A 77 8.41 20.42 21.66
N GLY A 78 8.49 20.73 20.37
CA GLY A 78 9.45 20.13 19.46
C GLY A 78 9.38 18.59 19.46
N ARG A 79 10.41 17.92 19.99
CA ARG A 79 10.49 16.44 20.07
C ARG A 79 10.10 15.85 21.44
N ARG A 80 9.69 16.68 22.42
CA ARG A 80 9.41 16.23 23.80
C ARG A 80 7.95 16.45 24.15
N ILE A 81 7.33 15.43 24.76
CA ILE A 81 6.02 15.53 25.38
C ILE A 81 6.23 16.08 26.80
N ARG A 82 5.52 17.15 27.16
CA ARG A 82 5.53 17.70 28.53
C ARG A 82 4.27 17.28 29.26
N ASP A 83 4.40 17.03 30.56
CA ASP A 83 3.28 16.77 31.47
C ASP A 83 2.41 18.03 31.60
N PHE A 84 1.43 18.16 30.72
CA PHE A 84 0.35 19.13 30.85
C PHE A 84 -0.64 18.61 31.91
N ARG A 85 -0.89 19.39 32.97
CA ARG A 85 -1.80 19.02 34.06
C ARG A 85 -3.14 19.73 33.90
N PRO A 86 -4.10 19.17 33.16
CA PRO A 86 -5.42 19.76 32.99
C PRO A 86 -6.22 19.75 34.30
N LYS A 87 -7.11 20.73 34.50
CA LYS A 87 -8.08 20.69 35.59
C LYS A 87 -9.32 19.92 35.18
N TRP A 88 -9.37 18.64 35.53
CA TRP A 88 -10.45 17.74 35.12
C TRP A 88 -11.86 18.24 35.51
N PRO A 89 -12.87 18.00 34.66
CA PRO A 89 -14.26 18.29 34.97
C PRO A 89 -14.78 17.33 36.06
N SER A 90 -15.96 17.63 36.62
CA SER A 90 -16.57 16.76 37.63
C SER A 90 -16.82 15.33 37.10
N SER A 91 -16.82 14.33 37.98
CA SER A 91 -17.01 12.92 37.63
C SER A 91 -18.29 12.64 36.83
N SER A 92 -19.32 13.48 36.96
CA SER A 92 -20.56 13.44 36.17
C SER A 92 -20.42 13.81 34.69
N PHE A 93 -19.25 14.31 34.27
CA PHE A 93 -19.00 14.77 32.91
C PHE A 93 -18.75 13.62 31.92
N VAL A 94 -18.19 12.52 32.41
CA VAL A 94 -17.97 11.28 31.64
C VAL A 94 -19.13 10.35 31.95
N SER A 95 -20.17 10.36 31.10
CA SER A 95 -21.23 9.36 31.15
C SER A 95 -20.65 7.97 30.85
N SER A 96 -20.95 6.99 31.69
CA SER A 96 -20.59 5.58 31.49
C SER A 96 -21.24 4.96 30.25
N ASP A 97 -22.34 5.55 29.76
CA ASP A 97 -23.18 4.98 28.69
C ASP A 97 -22.98 5.64 27.32
N GLY A 98 -22.25 6.75 27.24
CA GLY A 98 -22.16 7.57 26.02
C GLY A 98 -20.80 7.50 25.35
N LEU A 99 -20.67 6.66 24.31
CA LEU A 99 -19.48 6.63 23.45
C LEU A 99 -19.32 7.97 22.72
N ILE A 100 -18.14 8.58 22.83
CA ILE A 100 -17.80 9.85 22.20
C ILE A 100 -17.60 9.60 20.70
N THR A 101 -18.46 10.17 19.88
CA THR A 101 -18.46 10.00 18.43
C THR A 101 -17.72 11.14 17.73
N ALA A 102 -17.72 12.34 18.31
CA ALA A 102 -17.05 13.51 17.77
C ALA A 102 -16.38 14.35 18.86
N MET A 103 -15.26 15.00 18.52
CA MET A 103 -14.53 15.90 19.40
C MET A 103 -14.05 17.10 18.59
N ALA A 104 -14.00 18.27 19.23
CA ALA A 104 -13.31 19.46 18.72
C ALA A 104 -12.48 20.06 19.83
N TYR A 105 -11.29 20.57 19.49
CA TYR A 105 -10.38 21.17 20.46
C TYR A 105 -9.95 22.55 20.00
N ARG A 106 -9.99 23.52 20.93
CA ARG A 106 -9.48 24.88 20.77
C ARG A 106 -9.01 25.36 22.13
N LEU A 107 -7.70 25.33 22.41
CA LEU A 107 -7.17 25.71 23.72
C LEU A 107 -7.79 27.04 24.23
N PRO A 108 -8.38 27.08 25.44
CA PRO A 108 -8.46 26.01 26.45
C PRO A 108 -9.75 25.15 26.41
N HIS A 109 -10.62 25.31 25.43
CA HIS A 109 -11.94 24.67 25.34
C HIS A 109 -11.89 23.34 24.57
N VAL A 110 -12.49 22.30 25.17
CA VAL A 110 -12.76 20.99 24.54
C VAL A 110 -14.26 20.84 24.41
N VAL A 111 -14.74 20.40 23.24
CA VAL A 111 -16.15 20.07 23.01
C VAL A 111 -16.25 18.65 22.49
N MET A 112 -17.25 17.92 22.96
CA MET A 112 -17.48 16.51 22.63
C MET A 112 -18.95 16.27 22.35
N GLY A 113 -19.22 15.33 21.45
CA GLY A 113 -20.56 14.85 21.12
C GLY A 113 -20.63 13.34 21.28
N ASP A 114 -21.79 12.84 21.71
CA ASP A 114 -22.05 11.41 21.83
C ASP A 114 -23.09 10.90 20.83
N ARG A 115 -23.25 9.57 20.80
CA ARG A 115 -24.23 8.86 19.94
C ARG A 115 -25.69 9.24 20.25
N SER A 116 -25.96 9.79 21.43
CA SER A 116 -27.32 10.21 21.84
C SER A 116 -27.64 11.67 21.50
N GLY A 117 -26.73 12.40 20.84
CA GLY A 117 -26.93 13.80 20.47
C GLY A 117 -26.65 14.79 21.61
N ASN A 118 -26.02 14.34 22.71
CA ASN A 118 -25.65 15.20 23.83
C ASN A 118 -24.27 15.83 23.56
N ILE A 119 -24.19 17.15 23.73
CA ILE A 119 -22.97 17.92 23.54
C ILE A 119 -22.46 18.36 24.90
N ARG A 120 -21.16 18.13 25.15
CA ARG A 120 -20.48 18.49 26.40
C ARG A 120 -19.29 19.36 26.08
N TRP A 121 -19.05 20.38 26.90
CA TRP A 121 -17.86 21.21 26.78
C TRP A 121 -17.18 21.37 28.13
N TRP A 122 -15.85 21.50 28.09
CA TRP A 122 -15.01 21.68 29.26
C TRP A 122 -13.84 22.61 28.96
N ASP A 123 -13.55 23.50 29.90
CA ASP A 123 -12.36 24.35 29.88
C ASP A 123 -11.24 23.70 30.69
N VAL A 124 -10.18 23.36 29.98
CA VAL A 124 -9.00 22.65 30.47
C VAL A 124 -8.22 23.44 31.53
N THR A 125 -8.29 24.77 31.49
CA THR A 125 -7.56 25.66 32.40
C THR A 125 -8.33 25.99 33.68
N THR A 126 -9.65 26.15 33.57
CA THR A 126 -10.51 26.51 34.70
C THR A 126 -11.18 25.31 35.35
N GLY A 127 -11.39 24.22 34.62
CA GLY A 127 -12.17 23.06 35.07
C GLY A 127 -13.68 23.23 34.92
N GLN A 128 -14.15 24.35 34.34
CA GLN A 128 -15.58 24.55 34.12
C GLN A 128 -16.10 23.60 33.04
N SER A 129 -17.26 22.99 33.30
CA SER A 129 -17.88 22.06 32.37
C SER A 129 -19.39 22.23 32.33
N SER A 130 -20.00 22.02 31.16
CA SER A 130 -21.45 21.99 30.99
C SER A 130 -21.84 21.03 29.87
N SER A 131 -23.10 20.60 29.88
CA SER A 131 -23.68 19.70 28.89
C SER A 131 -25.08 20.15 28.50
N PHE A 132 -25.46 19.93 27.25
CA PHE A 132 -26.82 20.15 26.77
C PHE A 132 -27.19 19.10 25.72
N ASN A 133 -28.45 18.64 25.75
CA ASN A 133 -28.94 17.67 24.78
C ASN A 133 -29.56 18.38 23.58
N THR A 134 -29.14 18.03 22.35
CA THR A 134 -29.72 18.60 21.14
C THR A 134 -31.09 18.03 20.78
N TYR A 135 -31.51 16.94 21.43
CA TYR A 135 -32.73 16.17 21.11
C TYR A 135 -32.78 15.68 19.65
N ARG A 136 -31.60 15.55 19.02
CA ARG A 136 -31.41 15.01 17.66
C ARG A 136 -30.67 13.67 17.70
N GLU A 137 -30.40 13.10 16.52
CA GLU A 137 -29.54 11.93 16.40
C GLU A 137 -28.11 12.17 16.90
N GLY A 138 -27.31 11.10 16.94
CA GLY A 138 -25.91 11.14 17.35
C GLY A 138 -25.07 12.15 16.60
N VAL A 139 -24.09 12.73 17.29
CA VAL A 139 -23.20 13.74 16.72
C VAL A 139 -22.13 13.09 15.85
N ARG A 140 -22.00 13.52 14.60
CA ARG A 140 -21.02 13.00 13.64
C ARG A 140 -19.74 13.84 13.58
N ARG A 141 -19.85 15.18 13.56
CA ARG A 141 -18.71 16.11 13.50
C ARG A 141 -18.98 17.35 14.35
N ILE A 142 -17.91 17.94 14.89
CA ILE A 142 -17.93 19.23 15.58
C ILE A 142 -16.75 20.06 15.09
N LYS A 143 -16.97 21.32 14.75
CA LYS A 143 -15.91 22.26 14.33
C LYS A 143 -16.07 23.61 15.02
N PHE A 144 -14.97 24.11 15.60
CA PHE A 144 -14.94 25.44 16.19
C PHE A 144 -14.88 26.52 15.11
N SER A 145 -15.68 27.57 15.30
CA SER A 145 -15.59 28.78 14.48
C SER A 145 -14.23 29.48 14.66
N PRO A 146 -13.72 30.16 13.63
CA PRO A 146 -12.50 30.94 13.71
C PRO A 146 -12.66 32.13 14.67
N VAL A 147 -11.65 32.31 15.52
CA VAL A 147 -11.64 33.34 16.56
C VAL A 147 -10.42 34.23 16.36
N VAL A 148 -10.59 35.54 16.56
CA VAL A 148 -9.53 36.54 16.44
C VAL A 148 -8.71 36.58 17.74
N ALA A 149 -7.40 36.83 17.63
CA ALA A 149 -6.50 36.93 18.78
C ALA A 149 -7.03 37.95 19.82
N GLY A 150 -7.13 37.51 21.09
CA GLY A 150 -7.63 38.34 22.19
C GLY A 150 -9.14 38.25 22.45
N ASP A 151 -9.89 37.42 21.71
CA ASP A 151 -11.27 37.10 22.07
C ASP A 151 -11.33 36.05 23.19
N ARG A 152 -12.02 36.37 24.29
CA ARG A 152 -12.18 35.47 25.45
C ARG A 152 -13.47 34.65 25.40
N SER A 153 -14.11 34.59 24.23
CA SER A 153 -15.30 33.79 23.97
C SER A 153 -14.97 32.29 24.05
N ARG A 154 -15.91 31.50 24.58
CA ARG A 154 -15.91 30.03 24.46
C ARG A 154 -16.09 29.61 23.00
N GLY A 155 -16.60 30.52 22.18
CA GLY A 155 -16.68 30.39 20.74
C GLY A 155 -17.89 29.61 20.30
N ARG A 156 -18.12 29.60 18.98
CA ARG A 156 -19.25 28.90 18.35
C ARG A 156 -18.79 27.59 17.77
N ILE A 157 -19.69 26.63 17.74
CA ILE A 157 -19.46 25.32 17.16
C ILE A 157 -20.46 25.06 16.04
N ALA A 158 -19.98 24.54 14.92
CA ALA A 158 -20.83 23.89 13.93
C ALA A 158 -20.85 22.39 14.23
N VAL A 159 -22.05 21.82 14.23
CA VAL A 159 -22.29 20.42 14.59
C VAL A 159 -23.01 19.74 13.44
N LEU A 160 -22.47 18.62 12.96
CA LEU A 160 -23.09 17.73 11.98
C LEU A 160 -23.65 16.51 12.71
N PHE A 161 -24.89 16.15 12.43
CA PHE A 161 -25.58 15.01 13.00
C PHE A 161 -25.57 13.81 12.05
N ASN A 162 -25.90 12.61 12.55
CA ASN A 162 -25.96 11.39 11.75
C ASN A 162 -27.08 11.39 10.70
N ASP A 163 -28.13 12.19 10.89
CA ASP A 163 -29.21 12.41 9.93
C ASP A 163 -28.80 13.33 8.75
N ASN A 164 -27.50 13.65 8.64
CA ASN A 164 -26.91 14.60 7.68
C ASN A 164 -27.46 16.02 7.78
N THR A 165 -28.09 16.39 8.90
CA THR A 165 -28.42 17.79 9.22
C THR A 165 -27.28 18.44 10.00
N PHE A 166 -27.26 19.78 10.02
CA PHE A 166 -26.29 20.54 10.80
C PHE A 166 -26.95 21.66 11.59
N SER A 167 -26.26 22.15 12.63
CA SER A 167 -26.67 23.32 13.40
C SER A 167 -25.45 24.04 13.96
N VAL A 168 -25.58 25.35 14.20
CA VAL A 168 -24.52 26.18 14.78
C VAL A 168 -24.94 26.67 16.16
N PHE A 169 -24.17 26.31 17.18
CA PHE A 169 -24.43 26.65 18.58
C PHE A 169 -23.43 27.68 19.10
N ASP A 170 -23.92 28.61 19.93
CA ASP A 170 -23.10 29.59 20.65
C ASP A 170 -22.92 29.15 22.12
N LEU A 171 -21.70 28.77 22.50
CA LEU A 171 -21.36 28.26 23.83
C LEU A 171 -21.26 29.36 24.90
N ASP A 172 -21.24 30.63 24.50
CA ASP A 172 -21.27 31.76 25.41
C ASP A 172 -22.69 32.16 25.82
N SER A 173 -23.70 31.67 25.10
CA SER A 173 -25.10 31.94 25.42
C SER A 173 -25.58 31.10 26.63
N PRO A 174 -26.48 31.66 27.48
CA PRO A 174 -26.98 30.95 28.67
C PRO A 174 -27.89 29.76 28.30
N ASP A 175 -28.49 29.78 27.11
CA ASP A 175 -29.23 28.67 26.52
C ASP A 175 -28.80 28.48 25.06
N PRO A 176 -27.89 27.53 24.77
CA PRO A 176 -27.38 27.30 23.43
C PRO A 176 -28.44 26.68 22.49
N LEU A 177 -29.48 26.04 23.03
CA LEU A 177 -30.54 25.43 22.22
C LEU A 177 -31.53 26.47 21.70
N ALA A 178 -31.93 27.41 22.58
CA ALA A 178 -32.85 28.49 22.21
C ALA A 178 -32.21 29.54 21.28
N ASN A 179 -30.88 29.65 21.27
CA ASN A 179 -30.12 30.58 20.41
C ASN A 179 -29.29 29.83 19.35
N SER A 180 -29.81 28.74 18.79
CA SER A 180 -29.20 28.13 17.61
C SER A 180 -29.18 29.16 16.48
N LEU A 181 -27.97 29.54 16.06
CA LEU A 181 -27.76 30.55 15.02
C LEU A 181 -28.17 30.04 13.63
N LEU A 182 -28.30 28.71 13.49
CA LEU A 182 -28.83 28.02 12.32
C LEU A 182 -29.64 26.80 12.80
N GLN A 183 -30.96 26.94 12.89
CA GLN A 183 -31.88 25.80 12.72
C GLN A 183 -32.05 25.54 11.21
N PRO A 184 -32.31 24.30 10.77
CA PRO A 184 -32.43 23.99 9.35
C PRO A 184 -33.62 24.75 8.76
N GLN A 185 -33.37 25.91 8.17
CA GLN A 185 -34.34 26.64 7.35
C GLN A 185 -34.27 26.20 5.87
N PHE A 186 -33.42 25.22 5.55
CA PHE A 186 -33.34 24.59 4.23
C PHE A 186 -34.08 23.25 4.28
N PRO A 187 -35.36 23.19 3.87
CA PRO A 187 -35.95 21.91 3.54
C PRO A 187 -35.15 21.28 2.38
N GLY A 188 -34.65 20.05 2.58
CA GLY A 188 -34.09 19.21 1.50
C GLY A 188 -32.56 19.05 1.43
N THR A 189 -31.74 19.98 1.93
CA THR A 189 -30.26 19.89 1.77
C THR A 189 -29.60 19.08 2.89
N LEU A 190 -29.29 17.81 2.60
CA LEU A 190 -28.44 16.95 3.44
C LEU A 190 -26.96 17.29 3.24
N VAL A 191 -26.17 17.25 4.31
CA VAL A 191 -24.77 17.69 4.34
C VAL A 191 -23.87 16.50 4.68
N LEU A 192 -22.86 16.26 3.85
CA LEU A 192 -21.90 15.18 4.04
C LEU A 192 -20.75 15.59 4.95
N GLU A 193 -20.24 16.81 4.78
CA GLU A 193 -19.15 17.37 5.58
C GLU A 193 -19.29 18.90 5.68
N LEU A 194 -18.82 19.47 6.79
CA LEU A 194 -18.79 20.90 7.05
C LEU A 194 -17.44 21.34 7.61
N ASP A 195 -17.03 22.56 7.29
CA ASP A 195 -15.87 23.20 7.91
C ASP A 195 -15.97 24.73 7.88
N TRP A 196 -15.23 25.41 8.74
CA TRP A 196 -15.20 26.88 8.76
C TRP A 196 -14.09 27.43 7.87
N LEU A 197 -14.41 28.49 7.14
CA LEU A 197 -13.43 29.22 6.36
C LEU A 197 -12.70 30.25 7.22
N HIS A 198 -11.38 30.14 7.30
CA HIS A 198 -10.52 30.97 8.16
C HIS A 198 -10.15 32.31 7.52
N LEU A 199 -11.16 33.10 7.12
CA LEU A 199 -10.94 34.45 6.54
C LEU A 199 -11.06 35.59 7.56
N ARG A 200 -11.29 35.27 8.83
CA ARG A 200 -11.63 36.26 9.86
C ARG A 200 -10.37 37.00 10.33
N THR A 201 -10.29 38.29 10.01
CA THR A 201 -9.23 39.18 10.49
C THR A 201 -9.71 40.07 11.63
N ASP A 202 -10.96 40.53 11.56
CA ASP A 202 -11.60 41.39 12.54
C ASP A 202 -12.80 40.71 13.22
N LYS A 203 -13.14 41.16 14.43
CA LYS A 203 -14.29 40.61 15.18
C LYS A 203 -15.63 40.80 14.47
N ASN A 204 -15.74 41.79 13.59
CA ASN A 204 -16.95 42.12 12.85
C ASN A 204 -17.04 41.41 11.50
N ASP A 205 -15.99 40.71 11.07
CA ASP A 205 -16.03 39.92 9.84
C ASP A 205 -17.05 38.79 9.99
N PRO A 206 -17.85 38.51 8.94
CA PRO A 206 -18.84 37.46 8.99
C PRO A 206 -18.17 36.08 9.05
N LEU A 207 -18.81 35.15 9.75
CA LEU A 207 -18.36 33.76 9.77
C LEU A 207 -18.85 33.07 8.50
N VAL A 208 -17.96 32.40 7.78
CA VAL A 208 -18.32 31.66 6.57
C VAL A 208 -18.17 30.17 6.82
N LEU A 209 -19.26 29.44 6.64
CA LEU A 209 -19.32 27.98 6.74
C LEU A 209 -19.27 27.37 5.34
N CYS A 210 -18.32 26.47 5.12
CA CYS A 210 -18.19 25.65 3.93
C CYS A 210 -18.93 24.33 4.15
N MET A 211 -19.72 23.92 3.15
CA MET A 211 -20.52 22.69 3.24
C MET A 211 -20.43 21.92 1.94
N ALA A 212 -20.21 20.61 2.06
CA ALA A 212 -20.39 19.66 0.98
C ALA A 212 -21.77 19.01 1.14
N GLY A 213 -22.69 19.32 0.23
CA GLY A 213 -24.02 18.74 0.18
C GLY A 213 -24.01 17.31 -0.36
N ALA A 214 -25.00 16.52 0.04
CA ALA A 214 -25.26 15.18 -0.51
C ALA A 214 -25.75 15.23 -1.97
N ASP A 215 -26.21 16.39 -2.42
CA ASP A 215 -26.54 16.74 -3.80
C ASP A 215 -25.30 17.02 -4.67
N SER A 216 -24.11 16.65 -4.20
CA SER A 216 -22.82 16.98 -4.83
C SER A 216 -22.58 18.48 -5.01
N SER A 217 -23.25 19.35 -4.25
CA SER A 217 -23.00 20.80 -4.28
C SER A 217 -21.98 21.24 -3.22
N PHE A 218 -21.18 22.24 -3.55
CA PHE A 218 -20.38 22.98 -2.57
C PHE A 218 -21.04 24.32 -2.28
N ARG A 219 -21.33 24.58 -1.00
CA ARG A 219 -22.05 25.77 -0.55
C ARG A 219 -21.22 26.57 0.45
N LEU A 220 -21.32 27.89 0.34
CA LEU A 220 -20.68 28.85 1.24
C LEU A 220 -21.76 29.71 1.91
N ILE A 221 -21.96 29.47 3.20
CA ILE A 221 -23.01 30.13 3.98
C ILE A 221 -22.40 31.18 4.89
N GLU A 222 -22.95 32.39 4.85
CA GLU A 222 -22.57 33.48 5.76
C GLU A 222 -23.42 33.44 7.04
N VAL A 223 -22.79 33.25 8.19
CA VAL A 223 -23.42 33.24 9.51
C VAL A 223 -23.21 34.61 10.16
N ASN A 224 -24.28 35.41 10.18
CA ASN A 224 -24.28 36.75 10.76
C ASN A 224 -24.44 36.72 12.29
N ILE A 225 -23.59 37.48 12.99
CA ILE A 225 -23.44 37.44 14.46
C ILE A 225 -24.29 38.49 15.19
N ASN A 226 -24.75 39.56 14.50
CA ASN A 226 -25.20 40.80 15.12
C ASN A 226 -26.73 41.00 15.24
N ASP A 227 -27.53 39.95 15.38
CA ASP A 227 -28.94 40.12 15.73
C ASP A 227 -29.13 40.09 17.26
N LYS A 228 -28.72 41.17 17.93
CA LYS A 228 -29.31 41.51 19.23
C LYS A 228 -30.79 41.81 18.99
N LYS A 229 -31.66 40.87 19.37
CA LYS A 229 -33.13 40.95 19.48
C LYS A 229 -33.70 42.37 19.27
N MET A 230 -34.11 42.68 18.05
CA MET A 230 -34.91 43.86 17.76
C MET A 230 -36.40 43.49 17.90
N GLY A 231 -36.93 43.54 19.12
CA GLY A 231 -38.38 43.50 19.44
C GLY A 231 -39.17 42.24 19.05
N PRO A 232 -40.32 41.97 19.69
CA PRO A 232 -41.22 40.90 19.27
C PRO A 232 -42.00 41.36 18.03
N GLY A 233 -41.45 41.12 16.84
CA GLY A 233 -42.13 41.48 15.59
C GLY A 233 -41.30 41.43 14.30
N ALA A 234 -39.99 41.14 14.35
CA ALA A 234 -39.18 41.01 13.13
C ALA A 234 -39.17 39.56 12.60
N LEU A 235 -39.63 39.36 11.37
CA LEU A 235 -39.48 38.10 10.62
C LEU A 235 -38.01 37.65 10.58
N PRO A 236 -37.70 36.34 10.65
CA PRO A 236 -36.34 35.84 10.50
C PRO A 236 -35.79 36.29 9.14
N ARG A 237 -34.69 37.06 9.15
CA ARG A 237 -34.02 37.50 7.92
C ARG A 237 -33.35 36.28 7.27
N ASN A 238 -33.70 36.05 5.99
CA ASN A 238 -33.08 35.03 5.14
C ASN A 238 -31.54 35.14 5.18
N ILE A 239 -30.90 34.05 5.59
CA ILE A 239 -29.46 33.84 5.42
C ILE A 239 -29.16 33.87 3.92
N LYS A 240 -28.25 34.74 3.49
CA LYS A 240 -27.87 34.86 2.07
C LYS A 240 -26.74 33.89 1.78
N GLU A 241 -26.96 32.93 0.88
CA GLU A 241 -25.86 32.24 0.21
C GLU A 241 -25.02 33.30 -0.51
N ARG A 242 -23.75 33.45 -0.13
CA ARG A 242 -22.86 34.47 -0.71
C ARG A 242 -22.51 34.14 -2.16
N PHE A 243 -22.49 32.85 -2.47
CA PHE A 243 -22.14 32.31 -3.77
C PHE A 243 -23.18 31.28 -4.19
N ARG A 244 -23.42 31.19 -5.51
CA ARG A 244 -24.26 30.11 -6.05
C ARG A 244 -23.62 28.76 -5.71
N PRO A 245 -24.42 27.73 -5.35
CA PRO A 245 -23.93 26.37 -5.18
C PRO A 245 -23.12 25.97 -6.41
N MET A 246 -21.88 25.52 -6.20
CA MET A 246 -21.05 25.03 -7.29
C MET A 246 -21.19 23.51 -7.35
N PRO A 247 -21.55 22.92 -8.49
CA PRO A 247 -21.53 21.46 -8.62
C PRO A 247 -20.09 20.97 -8.44
N LEU A 248 -19.89 20.08 -7.46
CA LEU A 248 -18.63 19.36 -7.30
C LEU A 248 -18.62 18.23 -8.31
N CYS A 249 -17.79 18.36 -9.34
CA CYS A 249 -17.59 17.31 -10.33
C CYS A 249 -16.72 16.17 -9.77
N CYS A 250 -17.14 15.58 -8.65
CA CYS A 250 -16.38 14.58 -7.90
C CYS A 250 -17.19 13.27 -7.82
N PRO A 251 -16.90 12.27 -8.68
CA PRO A 251 -17.55 10.96 -8.68
C PRO A 251 -17.64 10.25 -7.33
N VAL A 252 -16.65 10.50 -6.46
CA VAL A 252 -16.53 9.90 -5.12
C VAL A 252 -17.60 10.40 -4.14
N LEU A 253 -18.16 11.59 -4.39
CA LEU A 253 -19.19 12.18 -3.53
C LEU A 253 -20.62 11.76 -3.90
N LEU A 254 -20.79 11.05 -5.02
CA LEU A 254 -22.09 10.48 -5.40
C LEU A 254 -22.49 9.37 -4.42
N PRO A 255 -23.79 9.09 -4.25
CA PRO A 255 -24.22 7.92 -3.49
C PRO A 255 -23.53 6.66 -4.01
N THR A 256 -23.10 5.77 -3.12
CA THR A 256 -22.27 4.59 -3.47
C THR A 256 -22.75 3.81 -4.69
N PRO A 257 -24.06 3.52 -4.88
CA PRO A 257 -24.54 2.85 -6.09
C PRO A 257 -24.29 3.65 -7.37
N HIS A 258 -24.53 4.96 -7.36
CA HIS A 258 -24.31 5.85 -8.49
C HIS A 258 -22.82 6.04 -8.81
N ALA A 259 -21.97 6.10 -7.78
CA ALA A 259 -20.52 6.12 -7.94
C ALA A 259 -20.01 4.86 -8.64
N LEU A 260 -20.47 3.67 -8.20
CA LEU A 260 -20.13 2.39 -8.82
C LEU A 260 -20.69 2.26 -10.25
N ALA A 261 -21.90 2.78 -10.50
CA ALA A 261 -22.47 2.86 -11.84
C ALA A 261 -21.59 3.69 -12.77
N LEU A 262 -21.15 4.87 -12.33
CA LEU A 262 -20.27 5.74 -13.11
C LEU A 262 -18.90 5.08 -13.36
N ARG A 263 -18.33 4.41 -12.35
CA ARG A 263 -17.09 3.62 -12.50
C ARG A 263 -17.24 2.57 -13.59
N MET A 264 -18.31 1.78 -13.56
CA MET A 264 -18.54 0.72 -14.54
C MET A 264 -18.76 1.27 -15.94
N ILE A 265 -19.49 2.38 -16.09
CA ILE A 265 -19.67 3.04 -17.39
C ILE A 265 -18.34 3.53 -17.97
N LEU A 266 -17.49 4.16 -17.15
CA LEU A 266 -16.16 4.60 -17.59
C LEU A 266 -15.28 3.42 -18.05
N GLN A 267 -15.36 2.30 -17.35
CA GLN A 267 -14.66 1.05 -17.68
C GLN A 267 -15.18 0.46 -19.00
N LEU A 268 -16.50 0.29 -19.14
CA LEU A 268 -17.15 -0.28 -20.33
C LEU A 268 -17.00 0.61 -21.58
N GLY A 269 -16.77 1.92 -21.40
CA GLY A 269 -16.46 2.86 -22.47
C GLY A 269 -17.68 3.60 -22.99
N VAL A 270 -17.66 4.92 -22.82
CA VAL A 270 -18.67 5.85 -23.35
C VAL A 270 -18.01 6.87 -24.25
N LYS A 271 -18.72 7.30 -25.29
CA LYS A 271 -18.28 8.36 -26.17
C LYS A 271 -18.12 9.66 -25.38
N PRO A 272 -17.02 10.38 -25.55
CA PRO A 272 -16.78 11.64 -24.83
C PRO A 272 -17.89 12.69 -25.02
N SER A 273 -18.63 12.61 -26.13
CA SER A 273 -19.79 13.46 -26.41
C SER A 273 -20.90 13.34 -25.37
N TRP A 274 -21.01 12.22 -24.65
CA TRP A 274 -22.01 12.04 -23.59
C TRP A 274 -21.81 13.03 -22.43
N PHE A 275 -20.57 13.37 -22.10
CA PHE A 275 -20.25 14.30 -21.01
C PHE A 275 -20.60 15.77 -21.33
N ASN A 276 -20.94 16.08 -22.59
CA ASN A 276 -21.33 17.43 -22.98
C ASN A 276 -22.72 17.77 -22.41
N THR A 277 -22.78 18.81 -21.58
CA THR A 277 -24.03 19.31 -20.97
C THR A 277 -24.83 20.13 -21.98
N THR A 278 -26.13 19.88 -22.09
CA THR A 278 -27.08 20.64 -22.95
C THR A 278 -27.87 21.71 -22.18
N GLY A 279 -27.42 22.06 -20.97
CA GLY A 279 -28.11 23.01 -20.09
C GLY A 279 -27.84 24.46 -20.45
N THR A 280 -28.90 25.26 -20.54
CA THR A 280 -28.95 26.68 -20.94
C THR A 280 -28.35 27.67 -19.92
N THR A 281 -27.57 27.22 -18.94
CA THR A 281 -27.15 28.09 -17.80
C THR A 281 -25.67 28.42 -17.73
N ILE A 282 -24.81 27.89 -18.62
CA ILE A 282 -23.37 28.22 -18.61
C ILE A 282 -22.84 28.33 -20.05
N ASP A 283 -23.12 29.46 -20.70
CA ASP A 283 -22.64 29.79 -22.07
C ASP A 283 -21.11 29.95 -22.23
N LYS A 284 -20.29 29.59 -21.23
CA LYS A 284 -18.83 29.77 -21.28
C LYS A 284 -18.07 28.69 -20.51
N ARG A 285 -18.08 27.43 -20.97
CA ARG A 285 -16.97 26.51 -20.72
C ARG A 285 -16.02 26.56 -21.94
N PRO A 286 -14.75 26.94 -21.77
CA PRO A 286 -13.88 27.33 -22.89
C PRO A 286 -13.40 26.18 -23.80
N HIS A 287 -13.74 24.92 -23.55
CA HIS A 287 -13.27 23.79 -24.37
C HIS A 287 -14.36 22.75 -24.59
N LEU A 288 -15.19 22.98 -25.60
CA LEU A 288 -16.09 21.97 -26.15
C LEU A 288 -15.28 20.79 -26.69
N VAL A 289 -15.50 19.60 -26.15
CA VAL A 289 -15.07 18.36 -26.80
C VAL A 289 -15.89 18.22 -28.10
N PRO A 290 -15.27 18.00 -29.28
CA PRO A 290 -16.01 17.90 -30.54
C PRO A 290 -17.08 16.79 -30.48
N GLY A 291 -18.35 17.16 -30.71
CA GLY A 291 -19.50 16.25 -30.72
C GLY A 291 -20.68 16.80 -29.92
N MET A 292 -21.76 17.17 -30.60
CA MET A 292 -22.96 17.74 -29.95
C MET A 292 -23.67 16.62 -29.17
N ALA A 293 -23.90 16.78 -27.86
CA ALA A 293 -24.86 15.92 -27.17
C ALA A 293 -26.26 16.36 -27.62
N SER A 294 -26.89 15.61 -28.53
CA SER A 294 -28.30 15.83 -28.81
C SER A 294 -29.11 15.09 -27.74
N SER A 295 -30.06 15.76 -27.10
CA SER A 295 -30.95 15.17 -26.07
C SER A 295 -31.92 14.12 -26.63
N SER A 296 -31.74 13.72 -27.88
CA SER A 296 -32.67 12.90 -28.68
C SER A 296 -31.98 11.70 -29.35
N GLU A 297 -30.70 11.46 -29.08
CA GLU A 297 -30.00 10.26 -29.53
C GLU A 297 -30.20 9.10 -28.56
N ASP A 298 -30.43 7.90 -29.10
CA ASP A 298 -30.53 6.64 -28.34
C ASP A 298 -29.34 6.52 -27.38
N LEU A 299 -29.57 6.24 -26.08
CA LEU A 299 -28.51 6.15 -25.07
C LEU A 299 -27.45 5.09 -25.45
N ARG A 300 -27.85 4.07 -26.21
CA ARG A 300 -26.92 3.07 -26.77
C ARG A 300 -25.91 3.66 -27.75
N SER A 301 -26.26 4.73 -28.46
CA SER A 301 -25.36 5.37 -29.42
C SER A 301 -24.14 6.00 -28.75
N TYR A 302 -24.19 6.25 -27.44
CA TYR A 302 -23.08 6.75 -26.66
C TYR A 302 -22.13 5.64 -26.17
N LEU A 303 -22.45 4.35 -26.33
CA LEU A 303 -21.53 3.26 -26.00
C LEU A 303 -20.53 3.04 -27.15
N ILE A 304 -19.25 2.77 -26.84
CA ILE A 304 -18.19 2.60 -27.85
C ILE A 304 -18.20 1.18 -28.42
N GLU A 305 -18.37 0.18 -27.56
CA GLU A 305 -18.51 -1.23 -27.92
C GLU A 305 -19.56 -1.84 -27.00
N LEU A 306 -20.40 -2.75 -27.53
CA LEU A 306 -21.28 -3.53 -26.65
C LEU A 306 -20.41 -4.45 -25.77
N PRO A 307 -20.70 -4.55 -24.47
CA PRO A 307 -19.91 -5.39 -23.58
C PRO A 307 -19.96 -6.85 -24.07
N SER A 308 -18.79 -7.47 -24.23
CA SER A 308 -18.68 -8.90 -24.58
C SER A 308 -18.90 -9.82 -23.37
N VAL A 309 -18.99 -9.25 -22.16
CA VAL A 309 -19.21 -9.94 -20.89
C VAL A 309 -20.27 -9.19 -20.09
N GLY A 310 -21.28 -9.89 -19.60
CA GLY A 310 -22.39 -9.33 -18.83
C GLY A 310 -23.64 -9.02 -19.66
N ASP A 311 -24.61 -8.35 -19.03
CA ASP A 311 -25.88 -7.98 -19.64
C ASP A 311 -25.71 -6.71 -20.50
N SER A 312 -26.06 -6.79 -21.78
CA SER A 312 -25.91 -5.70 -22.74
C SER A 312 -26.90 -4.56 -22.52
N VAL A 313 -27.99 -4.79 -21.78
CA VAL A 313 -29.01 -3.79 -21.50
C VAL A 313 -28.59 -2.89 -20.33
N VAL A 314 -27.87 -3.44 -19.34
CA VAL A 314 -27.52 -2.75 -18.09
C VAL A 314 -26.77 -1.41 -18.31
N PRO A 315 -25.76 -1.30 -19.18
CA PRO A 315 -25.06 -0.03 -19.40
C PRO A 315 -26.01 1.11 -19.83
N GLU A 316 -27.04 0.79 -20.62
CA GLU A 316 -28.07 1.76 -21.05
C GLU A 316 -28.92 2.24 -19.86
N LEU A 317 -29.34 1.30 -18.99
CA LEU A 317 -30.07 1.65 -17.77
C LEU A 317 -29.24 2.55 -16.86
N LEU A 318 -27.95 2.29 -16.72
CA LEU A 318 -27.07 3.11 -15.87
C LEU A 318 -26.82 4.50 -16.46
N LEU A 319 -26.71 4.62 -17.79
CA LEU A 319 -26.65 5.94 -18.45
C LEU A 319 -27.90 6.76 -18.15
N LYS A 320 -29.08 6.12 -18.11
CA LYS A 320 -30.34 6.77 -17.75
C LYS A 320 -30.38 7.20 -16.29
N VAL A 321 -29.93 6.36 -15.36
CA VAL A 321 -29.83 6.70 -13.92
C VAL A 321 -28.91 7.90 -13.70
N LEU A 322 -27.81 8.00 -14.47
CA LEU A 322 -26.83 9.09 -14.31
C LEU A 322 -27.20 10.38 -15.06
N GLU A 323 -28.26 10.37 -15.87
CA GLU A 323 -28.71 11.52 -16.65
C GLU A 323 -29.02 12.79 -15.81
N PRO A 324 -29.61 12.71 -14.60
CA PRO A 324 -29.81 13.87 -13.72
C PRO A 324 -28.49 14.58 -13.38
N TYR A 325 -27.50 13.83 -12.89
CA TYR A 325 -26.17 14.38 -12.56
C TYR A 325 -25.46 14.97 -13.78
N ARG A 326 -25.71 14.40 -14.98
CA ARG A 326 -25.18 14.90 -16.25
C ARG A 326 -25.77 16.26 -16.61
N LYS A 327 -27.08 16.44 -16.43
CA LYS A 327 -27.79 17.69 -16.70
C LYS A 327 -27.34 18.81 -15.77
N GLU A 328 -27.00 18.47 -14.53
CA GLU A 328 -26.50 19.40 -13.52
C GLU A 328 -24.99 19.72 -13.67
N GLY A 329 -24.26 18.91 -14.45
CA GLY A 329 -22.81 19.07 -14.64
C GLY A 329 -21.96 18.55 -13.48
N CYS A 330 -22.49 17.63 -12.68
CA CYS A 330 -21.86 17.10 -11.45
C CYS A 330 -21.05 15.80 -11.67
N ILE A 331 -21.02 15.24 -12.88
CA ILE A 331 -20.41 13.92 -13.14
C ILE A 331 -18.88 13.95 -13.15
N LEU A 332 -18.28 14.75 -14.05
CA LEU A 332 -16.84 14.85 -14.23
C LEU A 332 -16.48 16.29 -14.61
N ASP A 333 -15.32 16.74 -14.16
CA ASP A 333 -14.76 18.03 -14.52
C ASP A 333 -14.31 18.03 -15.99
N ASP A 334 -14.28 19.22 -16.59
CA ASP A 334 -13.94 19.38 -18.00
C ASP A 334 -12.52 18.90 -18.34
N GLU A 335 -11.60 18.92 -17.37
CA GLU A 335 -10.24 18.44 -17.56
C GLU A 335 -10.20 16.91 -17.59
N ARG A 336 -10.83 16.23 -16.61
CA ARG A 336 -10.96 14.76 -16.64
C ARG A 336 -11.75 14.27 -17.85
N ALA A 337 -12.81 14.96 -18.26
CA ALA A 337 -13.56 14.60 -19.47
C ALA A 337 -12.69 14.71 -20.73
N ARG A 338 -11.86 15.77 -20.85
CA ARG A 338 -10.87 15.91 -21.93
C ARG A 338 -9.81 14.81 -21.88
N LEU A 339 -9.28 14.49 -20.70
CA LEU A 339 -8.31 13.40 -20.53
C LEU A 339 -8.92 12.05 -20.94
N TYR A 340 -10.15 11.77 -20.51
CA TYR A 340 -10.87 10.58 -20.90
C TYR A 340 -11.02 10.47 -22.42
N ALA A 341 -11.35 11.57 -23.11
CA ALA A 341 -11.46 11.59 -24.57
C ALA A 341 -10.17 11.17 -25.29
N THR A 342 -9.00 11.48 -24.72
CA THR A 342 -7.71 11.04 -25.28
C THR A 342 -7.39 9.57 -24.98
N ILE A 343 -7.98 9.00 -23.94
CA ILE A 343 -7.65 7.66 -23.41
C ILE A 343 -8.63 6.59 -23.92
N VAL A 344 -9.88 6.95 -24.16
CA VAL A 344 -10.96 5.98 -24.37
C VAL A 344 -10.71 5.01 -25.53
N ASN A 345 -10.02 5.47 -26.59
CA ASN A 345 -9.68 4.67 -27.77
C ASN A 345 -8.33 3.93 -27.65
N LYS A 346 -7.61 4.03 -26.52
CA LYS A 346 -6.32 3.37 -26.29
C LYS A 346 -6.45 1.92 -25.76
N GLY A 347 -7.69 1.46 -25.51
CA GLY A 347 -8.02 0.09 -25.08
C GLY A 347 -8.57 -0.03 -23.65
N CYS A 348 -9.05 -1.21 -23.26
CA CYS A 348 -9.66 -1.51 -21.96
C CYS A 348 -8.74 -1.18 -20.79
N ALA A 349 -7.48 -1.62 -20.84
CA ALA A 349 -6.53 -1.41 -19.74
C ALA A 349 -6.34 0.09 -19.41
N ALA A 350 -6.32 0.95 -20.43
CA ALA A 350 -6.19 2.40 -20.24
C ALA A 350 -7.49 3.01 -19.67
N ARG A 351 -8.66 2.53 -20.10
CA ARG A 351 -9.97 2.92 -19.55
C ARG A 351 -10.09 2.52 -18.07
N PHE A 352 -9.68 1.31 -17.72
CA PHE A 352 -9.74 0.81 -16.34
C PHE A 352 -8.79 1.56 -15.42
N ALA A 353 -7.56 1.85 -15.89
CA ALA A 353 -6.62 2.69 -15.16
C ALA A 353 -7.16 4.10 -14.90
N PHE A 354 -7.83 4.70 -15.90
CA PHE A 354 -8.47 6.00 -15.74
C PHE A 354 -9.59 5.96 -14.70
N ALA A 355 -10.50 4.98 -14.82
CA ALA A 355 -11.60 4.81 -13.85
C ALA A 355 -11.04 4.66 -12.43
N ALA A 356 -10.10 3.74 -12.19
CA ALA A 356 -9.44 3.56 -10.89
C ALA A 356 -8.85 4.87 -10.33
N ALA A 357 -8.13 5.63 -11.17
CA ALA A 357 -7.55 6.91 -10.77
C ALA A 357 -8.61 7.96 -10.42
N THR A 358 -9.74 8.00 -11.13
CA THR A 358 -10.82 8.97 -10.83
C THR A 358 -11.50 8.73 -9.48
N PHE A 359 -11.49 7.50 -8.98
CA PHE A 359 -12.04 7.11 -7.68
C PHE A 359 -10.98 7.04 -6.56
N GLY A 360 -9.71 7.32 -6.86
CA GLY A 360 -8.62 7.38 -5.88
C GLY A 360 -7.90 6.04 -5.62
N GLU A 361 -8.17 5.01 -6.41
CA GLU A 361 -7.53 3.69 -6.28
C GLU A 361 -6.21 3.62 -7.08
N VAL A 362 -5.14 4.18 -6.51
CA VAL A 362 -3.83 4.28 -7.19
C VAL A 362 -3.20 2.91 -7.47
N SER A 363 -3.34 1.95 -6.55
CA SER A 363 -2.80 0.60 -6.70
C SER A 363 -3.44 -0.15 -7.86
N GLU A 364 -4.74 -0.01 -8.03
CA GLU A 364 -5.49 -0.58 -9.16
C GLU A 364 -5.07 0.11 -10.47
N ALA A 365 -4.96 1.45 -10.47
CA ALA A 365 -4.55 2.19 -11.66
C ALA A 365 -3.17 1.76 -12.18
N LEU A 366 -2.21 1.56 -11.26
CA LEU A 366 -0.88 1.05 -11.59
C LEU A 366 -0.94 -0.38 -12.13
N PHE A 367 -1.80 -1.22 -11.57
CA PHE A 367 -2.02 -2.59 -12.05
C PHE A 367 -2.45 -2.61 -13.52
N TRP A 368 -3.50 -1.86 -13.86
CA TRP A 368 -4.03 -1.82 -15.23
C TRP A 368 -3.00 -1.28 -16.24
N LEU A 369 -2.15 -0.32 -15.85
CA LEU A 369 -1.08 0.19 -16.70
C LEU A 369 0.06 -0.83 -16.93
N GLN A 370 0.33 -1.70 -15.95
CA GLN A 370 1.38 -2.71 -16.03
C GLN A 370 0.92 -3.98 -16.75
N LEU A 371 -0.36 -4.31 -16.71
CA LEU A 371 -0.94 -5.54 -17.25
C LEU A 371 -0.58 -5.80 -18.74
N PRO A 372 -0.68 -4.83 -19.67
CA PRO A 372 -0.28 -5.05 -21.06
C PRO A 372 1.20 -5.47 -21.21
N ARG A 373 2.10 -4.88 -20.42
CA ARG A 373 3.52 -5.22 -20.46
C ARG A 373 3.77 -6.63 -19.95
N ALA A 374 3.10 -7.02 -18.87
CA ALA A 374 3.22 -8.36 -18.28
C ALA A 374 2.71 -9.44 -19.25
N ILE A 375 1.53 -9.22 -19.86
CA ILE A 375 0.96 -10.17 -20.83
C ILE A 375 1.81 -10.25 -22.10
N ASN A 376 2.27 -9.13 -22.64
CA ASN A 376 3.14 -9.15 -23.83
C ASN A 376 4.45 -9.91 -23.57
N HIS A 377 5.04 -9.74 -22.38
CA HIS A 377 6.21 -10.52 -21.97
C HIS A 377 5.93 -12.02 -21.89
N LEU A 378 4.77 -12.39 -21.33
CA LEU A 378 4.34 -13.78 -21.27
C LEU A 378 4.08 -14.37 -22.67
N MET A 379 3.42 -13.64 -23.56
CA MET A 379 3.16 -14.07 -24.93
C MET A 379 4.46 -14.24 -25.73
N ASN A 380 5.41 -13.32 -25.59
CA ASN A 380 6.76 -13.46 -26.17
C ASN A 380 7.47 -14.72 -25.64
N LYS A 381 7.34 -15.03 -24.35
CA LYS A 381 7.89 -16.27 -23.77
C LYS A 381 7.21 -17.53 -24.33
N LEU A 382 5.89 -17.49 -24.57
CA LEU A 382 5.16 -18.62 -25.14
C LEU A 382 5.55 -18.88 -26.60
N ILE A 383 5.70 -17.83 -27.41
CA ILE A 383 6.15 -17.94 -28.80
C ILE A 383 7.60 -18.42 -28.88
N ASN A 384 8.49 -17.90 -28.03
CA ASN A 384 9.89 -18.34 -28.00
C ASN A 384 10.07 -19.79 -27.53
N LYS A 385 9.05 -20.38 -26.88
CA LYS A 385 9.00 -21.82 -26.58
C LYS A 385 8.53 -22.66 -27.77
N SER A 386 7.82 -22.09 -28.75
CA SER A 386 7.16 -22.84 -29.83
C SER A 386 7.90 -22.92 -31.18
N PRO A 387 9.25 -22.78 -31.23
CA PRO A 387 9.99 -23.61 -32.18
C PRO A 387 11.28 -24.16 -31.56
N GLN A 388 11.17 -25.08 -30.59
CA GLN A 388 12.22 -26.09 -30.47
C GLN A 388 11.84 -27.26 -31.37
N LYS A 389 12.50 -27.29 -32.54
CA LYS A 389 12.74 -28.50 -33.33
C LYS A 389 12.94 -29.67 -32.36
N ALA A 390 12.21 -30.75 -32.59
CA ALA A 390 12.49 -32.05 -31.99
C ALA A 390 14.01 -32.28 -31.94
N PRO A 391 14.58 -32.80 -30.83
CA PRO A 391 15.95 -33.26 -30.88
C PRO A 391 16.01 -34.33 -31.97
N ILE A 392 16.64 -34.00 -33.08
CA ILE A 392 16.97 -34.94 -34.15
C ILE A 392 17.91 -35.95 -33.50
N SER A 393 17.37 -37.12 -33.20
CA SER A 393 18.13 -38.31 -32.88
C SER A 393 18.74 -38.87 -34.17
N VAL A 394 19.96 -38.48 -34.54
CA VAL A 394 20.83 -39.26 -35.46
C VAL A 394 22.28 -38.74 -35.34
N PRO A 395 23.30 -39.54 -35.71
CA PRO A 395 23.87 -40.70 -35.04
C PRO A 395 25.30 -40.42 -34.54
N ASN A 396 25.89 -41.43 -33.88
CA ASN A 396 27.32 -41.55 -33.59
C ASN A 396 28.23 -40.91 -34.66
N SER A 397 29.12 -40.03 -34.22
CA SER A 397 30.37 -39.75 -34.92
C SER A 397 31.52 -40.19 -34.00
N ASP A 398 31.95 -41.43 -34.27
CA ASP A 398 33.27 -41.93 -33.99
C ASP A 398 34.35 -41.05 -34.66
N LEU A 399 35.58 -41.15 -34.15
CA LEU A 399 36.87 -40.51 -34.50
C LEU A 399 37.20 -39.33 -33.56
N ASP A 400 38.25 -39.32 -32.76
CA ASP A 400 39.42 -40.18 -32.63
C ASP A 400 40.04 -39.97 -31.24
N ASP A 401 39.92 -40.95 -30.34
CA ASP A 401 40.71 -41.03 -29.09
C ASP A 401 41.28 -42.45 -28.91
N LYS A 402 41.65 -43.07 -30.04
CA LYS A 402 42.43 -44.31 -30.09
C LYS A 402 43.90 -43.99 -30.35
N SER A 403 44.61 -43.50 -29.34
CA SER A 403 46.08 -43.63 -29.35
C SER A 403 46.79 -43.69 -27.99
N LEU A 404 46.12 -43.90 -26.84
CA LEU A 404 46.88 -44.01 -25.57
C LEU A 404 46.41 -45.03 -24.52
N LEU A 405 45.56 -46.01 -24.84
CA LEU A 405 45.29 -47.12 -23.91
C LEU A 405 45.17 -48.46 -24.63
N SER A 406 46.32 -49.05 -24.96
CA SER A 406 46.47 -50.48 -25.19
C SER A 406 47.78 -51.00 -24.59
N ARG A 407 47.84 -51.04 -23.26
CA ARG A 407 48.64 -52.05 -22.57
C ARG A 407 48.03 -52.33 -21.20
N ILE A 408 47.80 -53.62 -20.98
CA ILE A 408 47.55 -54.28 -19.69
C ILE A 408 46.06 -54.44 -19.33
N THR A 409 45.42 -55.36 -20.06
CA THR A 409 44.66 -56.46 -19.45
C THR A 409 45.14 -57.71 -20.18
N SER A 410 45.72 -58.73 -19.56
CA SER A 410 45.03 -59.67 -18.68
C SER A 410 46.03 -60.78 -18.33
N LYS A 411 45.99 -61.34 -17.12
CA LYS A 411 45.52 -62.71 -16.90
C LYS A 411 45.75 -63.20 -15.46
N GLU A 412 44.73 -63.94 -15.03
CA GLU A 412 44.76 -65.12 -14.17
C GLU A 412 45.00 -64.94 -12.66
N LYS A 413 43.86 -64.96 -11.98
CA LYS A 413 43.66 -65.46 -10.63
C LYS A 413 43.86 -66.99 -10.66
N SER A 414 44.85 -67.51 -9.93
CA SER A 414 44.94 -68.91 -9.54
C SER A 414 45.14 -69.02 -8.04
N THR A 415 44.52 -70.05 -7.49
CA THR A 415 44.46 -70.45 -6.09
C THR A 415 45.77 -71.07 -5.60
N SER A 416 46.12 -70.79 -4.34
CA SER A 416 46.52 -71.74 -3.27
C SER A 416 47.78 -71.36 -2.50
N GLU A 417 47.62 -71.35 -1.19
CA GLU A 417 48.57 -71.82 -0.17
C GLU A 417 49.84 -71.01 0.12
N THR A 418 49.79 -70.38 1.30
CA THR A 418 50.78 -70.40 2.38
C THR A 418 52.05 -71.24 2.13
N GLY A 419 53.20 -70.57 2.09
CA GLY A 419 54.54 -71.20 2.08
C GLY A 419 55.67 -70.19 2.31
N GLN A 420 56.15 -70.14 3.57
CA GLN A 420 57.40 -69.63 4.14
C GLN A 420 58.47 -68.89 3.29
N ARG A 421 58.79 -67.67 3.78
CA ARG A 421 60.09 -67.13 4.30
C ARG A 421 61.44 -67.26 3.56
N ASP A 422 62.21 -66.18 3.77
CA ASP A 422 63.69 -65.99 3.76
C ASP A 422 64.37 -65.70 2.39
N ALA A 423 65.34 -64.79 2.22
CA ALA A 423 66.02 -63.81 3.09
C ALA A 423 66.86 -62.80 2.25
N LEU A 424 67.08 -61.61 2.82
CA LEU A 424 68.28 -60.73 2.79
C LEU A 424 68.96 -60.34 1.45
N THR A 425 69.02 -59.02 1.16
CA THR A 425 70.31 -58.28 1.04
C THR A 425 70.14 -56.74 1.02
N GLN A 426 70.94 -56.07 1.86
CA GLN A 426 71.28 -54.64 1.96
C GLN A 426 71.49 -53.90 0.61
N GLY A 427 71.26 -52.59 0.45
CA GLY A 427 70.84 -51.55 1.38
C GLY A 427 71.09 -50.14 0.81
N GLN A 428 70.28 -49.16 1.20
CA GLN A 428 70.69 -47.75 1.29
C GLN A 428 69.72 -46.95 2.17
N LEU A 429 70.22 -46.55 3.34
CA LEU A 429 69.79 -45.47 4.24
C LEU A 429 68.36 -45.49 4.80
N ARG A 430 68.27 -46.12 5.98
CA ARG A 430 67.28 -45.88 7.04
C ARG A 430 67.31 -44.42 7.51
N LEU A 431 66.18 -43.73 7.34
CA LEU A 431 65.67 -42.67 8.22
C LEU A 431 64.16 -42.96 8.37
N MET A 432 63.75 -43.49 9.53
CA MET A 432 62.42 -44.01 9.90
C MET A 432 61.95 -45.22 9.05
N ALA A 433 62.20 -46.44 9.53
CA ALA A 433 61.80 -47.69 8.86
C ALA A 433 60.46 -48.19 9.41
N PHE A 434 59.36 -47.79 8.77
CA PHE A 434 58.08 -48.51 8.87
C PHE A 434 57.73 -48.97 7.46
N GLU A 435 57.24 -50.21 7.29
CA GLU A 435 56.66 -50.59 6.01
C GLU A 435 55.40 -49.73 5.78
N GLN A 436 55.10 -49.39 4.52
CA GLN A 436 53.93 -48.55 4.20
C GLN A 436 52.63 -49.17 4.74
N GLU A 437 52.59 -50.50 4.80
CA GLU A 437 51.50 -51.31 5.35
C GLU A 437 51.42 -51.16 6.89
N ASP A 438 52.54 -51.20 7.62
CA ASP A 438 52.57 -51.03 9.09
C ASP A 438 52.03 -49.65 9.54
N LEU A 439 52.35 -48.60 8.78
CA LEU A 439 51.83 -47.24 9.06
C LEU A 439 50.33 -47.14 8.80
N TRP A 440 49.84 -47.80 7.76
CA TRP A 440 48.42 -47.86 7.43
C TRP A 440 47.64 -48.67 8.46
N GLU A 441 48.16 -49.81 8.90
CA GLU A 441 47.57 -50.61 9.97
C GLU A 441 47.54 -49.84 11.28
N SER A 442 48.65 -49.21 11.68
CA SER A 442 48.70 -48.39 12.89
C SER A 442 47.73 -47.19 12.83
N ALA A 443 47.56 -46.57 11.66
CA ALA A 443 46.59 -45.49 11.49
C ALA A 443 45.13 -45.99 11.55
N ASN A 444 44.83 -47.13 10.91
CA ASN A 444 43.52 -47.78 10.97
C ASN A 444 43.17 -48.28 12.38
N GLU A 445 44.15 -48.71 13.17
CA GLU A 445 43.96 -49.08 14.57
C GLU A 445 43.60 -47.89 15.46
N ARG A 446 43.97 -46.66 15.09
CA ARG A 446 43.67 -45.44 15.87
C ARG A 446 42.27 -44.88 15.64
N ILE A 447 41.68 -45.09 14.45
CA ILE A 447 40.32 -44.61 14.09
C ILE A 447 39.27 -44.98 15.16
N PRO A 448 39.14 -46.25 15.62
CA PRO A 448 38.12 -46.66 16.57
C PRO A 448 38.33 -46.12 18.00
N TRP A 449 39.55 -45.66 18.32
CA TRP A 449 39.82 -45.01 19.61
C TRP A 449 39.22 -43.61 19.62
N HIS A 450 39.37 -42.90 18.51
CA HIS A 450 38.81 -41.57 18.33
C HIS A 450 37.26 -41.60 18.22
N GLU A 451 36.65 -42.67 17.71
CA GLU A 451 35.18 -42.84 17.73
C GLU A 451 34.60 -42.98 19.14
N LYS A 452 35.38 -43.50 20.09
CA LYS A 452 34.95 -43.71 21.49
C LYS A 452 35.14 -42.46 22.37
N LEU A 453 35.82 -41.45 21.86
CA LEU A 453 36.11 -40.22 22.60
C LEU A 453 35.08 -39.15 22.23
N GLU A 454 34.28 -38.74 23.20
CA GLU A 454 33.31 -37.66 23.03
C GLU A 454 33.97 -36.29 23.29
N GLY A 455 33.87 -35.38 22.32
CA GLY A 455 34.39 -34.01 22.43
C GLY A 455 34.76 -33.40 21.08
N GLU A 456 34.63 -32.09 20.94
CA GLU A 456 34.88 -31.41 19.65
C GLU A 456 36.35 -31.51 19.21
N GLU A 457 37.30 -31.55 20.14
CA GLU A 457 38.73 -31.78 19.84
C GLU A 457 39.00 -33.23 19.39
N ALA A 458 38.28 -34.21 19.94
CA ALA A 458 38.39 -35.60 19.51
C ALA A 458 37.86 -35.78 18.08
N ILE A 459 36.79 -35.07 17.72
CA ILE A 459 36.26 -35.00 16.35
C ILE A 459 37.32 -34.41 15.40
N GLN A 460 38.01 -33.33 15.78
CA GLN A 460 39.08 -32.77 14.94
C GLN A 460 40.26 -33.74 14.74
N ASN A 461 40.67 -34.45 15.79
CA ASN A 461 41.74 -35.45 15.71
C ASN A 461 41.31 -36.65 14.85
N HIS A 462 40.05 -37.08 14.96
CA HIS A 462 39.50 -38.13 14.10
C HIS A 462 39.49 -37.73 12.63
N VAL A 463 39.07 -36.49 12.32
CA VAL A 463 39.12 -35.94 10.96
C VAL A 463 40.56 -35.91 10.44
N HIS A 464 41.52 -35.53 11.27
CA HIS A 464 42.94 -35.52 10.89
C HIS A 464 43.41 -36.93 10.48
N GLU A 465 43.14 -37.93 11.31
CA GLU A 465 43.49 -39.33 11.03
C GLU A 465 42.85 -39.84 9.73
N LEU A 466 41.56 -39.57 9.52
CA LEU A 466 40.85 -39.95 8.29
C LEU A 466 41.44 -39.30 7.03
N ILE A 467 41.85 -38.04 7.12
CA ILE A 467 42.52 -37.33 6.01
C ILE A 467 43.90 -37.93 5.76
N THR A 468 44.67 -38.27 6.80
CA THR A 468 46.01 -38.87 6.63
C THR A 468 45.97 -40.25 5.98
N ILE A 469 44.89 -41.01 6.20
CA ILE A 469 44.66 -42.33 5.60
C ILE A 469 44.12 -42.20 4.16
N GLY A 470 43.66 -41.01 3.76
CA GLY A 470 43.09 -40.75 2.44
C GLY A 470 41.59 -41.09 2.34
N ASN A 471 40.92 -41.41 3.45
CA ASN A 471 39.47 -41.61 3.49
C ASN A 471 38.75 -40.26 3.60
N LEU A 472 38.74 -39.52 2.49
CA LEU A 472 38.15 -38.19 2.42
C LEU A 472 36.62 -38.19 2.56
N GLU A 473 35.95 -39.27 2.13
CA GLU A 473 34.49 -39.40 2.26
C GLU A 473 34.06 -39.51 3.73
N GLY A 474 34.74 -40.36 4.50
CA GLY A 474 34.51 -40.49 5.95
C GLY A 474 34.82 -39.20 6.71
N ALA A 475 35.85 -38.46 6.28
CA ALA A 475 36.16 -37.16 6.88
C ALA A 475 35.05 -36.13 6.63
N VAL A 476 34.48 -36.10 5.42
CA VAL A 476 33.38 -35.17 5.06
C VAL A 476 32.11 -35.49 5.84
N THR A 477 31.73 -36.76 5.98
CA THR A 477 30.51 -37.14 6.72
C THR A 477 30.60 -36.77 8.20
N LEU A 478 31.77 -36.94 8.82
CA LEU A 478 32.02 -36.58 10.21
C LEU A 478 32.10 -35.05 10.43
N LEU A 479 32.56 -34.30 9.43
CA LEU A 479 32.51 -32.83 9.49
C LEU A 479 31.07 -32.31 9.37
N LEU A 480 30.25 -32.92 8.53
CA LEU A 480 28.84 -32.54 8.32
C LEU A 480 27.92 -32.91 9.50
N SER A 481 28.33 -33.84 10.36
CA SER A 481 27.57 -34.20 11.57
C SER A 481 27.73 -33.19 12.72
N THR A 482 28.61 -32.20 12.58
CA THR A 482 28.81 -31.13 13.57
C THR A 482 27.50 -30.33 13.78
N SER A 483 27.10 -30.12 15.03
CA SER A 483 25.89 -29.34 15.35
C SER A 483 26.03 -27.87 14.92
N PRO A 484 24.96 -27.22 14.44
CA PRO A 484 25.00 -25.83 13.95
C PRO A 484 25.29 -24.78 15.05
N GLU A 485 25.09 -25.12 16.32
CA GLU A 485 25.35 -24.23 17.47
C GLU A 485 26.82 -24.26 17.93
N SER A 486 27.63 -25.16 17.36
CA SER A 486 29.05 -25.31 17.69
C SER A 486 29.89 -24.16 17.11
N PRO A 487 30.90 -23.65 17.84
CA PRO A 487 31.86 -22.68 17.30
C PRO A 487 32.70 -23.25 16.14
N TYR A 488 32.82 -24.57 16.02
CA TYR A 488 33.56 -25.23 14.94
C TYR A 488 32.72 -25.52 13.70
N PHE A 489 31.42 -25.24 13.71
CA PHE A 489 30.54 -25.49 12.58
C PHE A 489 31.04 -24.82 11.28
N TYR A 490 31.42 -23.55 11.33
CA TYR A 490 31.88 -22.82 10.15
C TYR A 490 33.24 -23.30 9.61
N PRO A 491 34.29 -23.47 10.45
CA PRO A 491 35.53 -24.13 10.02
C PRO A 491 35.31 -25.53 9.44
N ASN A 492 34.44 -26.33 10.07
CA ASN A 492 34.16 -27.70 9.62
C ASN A 492 33.39 -27.72 8.30
N ALA A 493 32.41 -26.83 8.13
CA ALA A 493 31.66 -26.67 6.89
C ALA A 493 32.58 -26.27 5.72
N LEU A 494 33.49 -25.31 5.93
CA LEU A 494 34.46 -24.91 4.90
C LEU A 494 35.39 -26.07 4.52
N ARG A 495 35.91 -26.81 5.51
CA ARG A 495 36.73 -28.00 5.26
C ARG A 495 35.95 -29.09 4.53
N ALA A 496 34.71 -29.35 4.93
CA ALA A 496 33.86 -30.36 4.28
C ALA A 496 33.58 -30.01 2.81
N VAL A 497 33.29 -28.74 2.51
CA VAL A 497 33.06 -28.26 1.13
C VAL A 497 34.36 -28.34 0.32
N ALA A 498 35.50 -27.95 0.88
CA ALA A 498 36.79 -28.05 0.19
C ALA A 498 37.19 -29.51 -0.09
N LEU A 499 37.09 -30.40 0.91
CA LEU A 499 37.43 -31.82 0.78
C LEU A 499 36.48 -32.54 -0.18
N SER A 500 35.18 -32.27 -0.12
CA SER A 500 34.20 -32.88 -1.03
C SER A 500 34.45 -32.50 -2.50
N SER A 501 34.94 -31.29 -2.77
CA SER A 501 35.31 -30.86 -4.12
C SER A 501 36.46 -31.68 -4.72
N ALA A 502 37.37 -32.21 -3.89
CA ALA A 502 38.48 -33.06 -4.31
C ALA A 502 38.06 -34.51 -4.59
N VAL A 503 36.96 -34.98 -3.98
CA VAL A 503 36.47 -36.36 -4.12
C VAL A 503 35.55 -36.49 -5.33
N SER A 504 34.43 -35.75 -5.36
CA SER A 504 33.46 -35.85 -6.44
C SER A 504 32.49 -34.67 -6.47
N ARG A 505 31.97 -34.36 -7.66
CA ARG A 505 30.94 -33.33 -7.84
C ARG A 505 29.63 -33.66 -7.11
N SER A 506 29.25 -34.94 -7.06
CA SER A 506 28.05 -35.40 -6.35
C SER A 506 28.16 -35.23 -4.84
N LEU A 507 29.33 -35.53 -4.25
CA LEU A 507 29.57 -35.32 -2.82
C LEU A 507 29.60 -33.82 -2.48
N LEU A 508 30.18 -32.99 -3.34
CA LEU A 508 30.17 -31.53 -3.18
C LEU A 508 28.74 -30.97 -3.17
N GLU A 509 27.89 -31.42 -4.10
CA GLU A 509 26.48 -31.03 -4.14
C GLU A 509 25.76 -31.41 -2.84
N LEU A 510 25.96 -32.62 -2.32
CA LEU A 510 25.32 -33.08 -1.09
C LEU A 510 25.85 -32.34 0.14
N ALA A 511 27.17 -32.15 0.25
CA ALA A 511 27.79 -31.42 1.35
C ALA A 511 27.29 -29.97 1.41
N VAL A 512 27.26 -29.26 0.28
CA VAL A 512 26.77 -27.88 0.23
C VAL A 512 25.29 -27.78 0.58
N LYS A 513 24.44 -28.73 0.17
CA LYS A 513 23.04 -28.77 0.59
C LYS A 513 22.87 -28.89 2.10
N VAL A 514 23.60 -29.81 2.73
CA VAL A 514 23.54 -30.04 4.18
C VAL A 514 24.05 -28.79 4.92
N VAL A 515 25.17 -28.22 4.49
CA VAL A 515 25.72 -26.98 5.06
C VAL A 515 24.72 -25.83 4.92
N ALA A 516 24.15 -25.60 3.74
CA ALA A 516 23.19 -24.52 3.51
C ALA A 516 21.93 -24.69 4.36
N ALA A 517 21.38 -25.91 4.47
CA ALA A 517 20.23 -26.20 5.34
C ALA A 517 20.52 -25.90 6.82
N ASN A 518 21.72 -26.26 7.31
CA ASN A 518 22.14 -25.96 8.67
C ASN A 518 22.35 -24.45 8.90
N MET A 519 22.85 -23.72 7.89
CA MET A 519 23.04 -22.25 7.98
C MET A 519 21.72 -21.46 8.05
N VAL A 520 20.65 -21.95 7.40
CA VAL A 520 19.31 -21.34 7.51
C VAL A 520 18.78 -21.42 8.94
N ARG A 521 19.03 -22.52 9.67
CA ARG A 521 18.60 -22.67 11.07
C ARG A 521 19.30 -21.68 12.02
N THR A 522 20.49 -21.22 11.66
CA THR A 522 21.31 -20.30 12.47
C THR A 522 21.12 -18.81 12.13
N ASP A 523 20.05 -18.46 11.41
CA ASP A 523 19.71 -17.09 10.98
C ASP A 523 20.76 -16.43 10.06
N ARG A 524 21.62 -17.25 9.42
CA ARG A 524 22.62 -16.81 8.41
C ARG A 524 22.26 -17.32 7.01
N SER A 525 21.00 -17.15 6.63
CA SER A 525 20.41 -17.66 5.38
C SER A 525 21.20 -17.28 4.13
N LEU A 526 21.67 -16.04 4.02
CA LEU A 526 22.38 -15.52 2.84
C LEU A 526 23.67 -16.28 2.49
N SER A 527 24.45 -16.69 3.50
CA SER A 527 25.71 -17.42 3.25
C SER A 527 25.43 -18.81 2.69
N GLY A 528 24.39 -19.49 3.19
CA GLY A 528 23.93 -20.77 2.65
C GLY A 528 23.41 -20.64 1.21
N THR A 529 22.65 -19.58 0.92
CA THR A 529 22.16 -19.29 -0.43
C THR A 529 23.29 -19.08 -1.42
N HIS A 530 24.33 -18.32 -1.07
CA HIS A 530 25.49 -18.11 -1.95
C HIS A 530 26.22 -19.42 -2.30
N LEU A 531 26.37 -20.33 -1.32
CA LEU A 531 26.97 -21.65 -1.56
C LEU A 531 26.11 -22.48 -2.52
N LEU A 532 24.78 -22.47 -2.37
CA LEU A 532 23.87 -23.16 -3.29
C LEU A 532 23.94 -22.58 -4.72
N CYS A 533 24.06 -21.26 -4.86
CA CYS A 533 24.27 -20.61 -6.15
C CYS A 533 25.59 -21.03 -6.80
N ALA A 534 26.68 -21.15 -6.03
CA ALA A 534 27.98 -21.60 -6.54
C ALA A 534 27.94 -23.02 -7.13
N VAL A 535 27.11 -23.89 -6.55
CA VAL A 535 26.90 -25.28 -7.02
C VAL A 535 25.90 -25.35 -8.19
N GLY A 536 25.21 -24.25 -8.50
CA GLY A 536 24.18 -24.18 -9.55
C GLY A 536 22.80 -24.69 -9.12
N ARG A 537 22.54 -24.81 -7.82
CA ARG A 537 21.24 -25.21 -7.24
C ARG A 537 20.35 -23.98 -6.97
N TYR A 538 20.02 -23.26 -8.03
CA TYR A 538 19.27 -21.99 -7.94
C TYR A 538 17.85 -22.15 -7.39
N GLN A 539 17.19 -23.29 -7.61
CA GLN A 539 15.83 -23.54 -7.12
C GLN A 539 15.78 -23.63 -5.58
N GLU A 540 16.71 -24.39 -4.99
CA GLU A 540 16.83 -24.53 -3.54
C GLU A 540 17.24 -23.21 -2.89
N ALA A 541 18.16 -22.47 -3.54
CA ALA A 541 18.56 -21.12 -3.12
C ALA A 541 17.37 -20.14 -3.08
N CYS A 542 16.51 -20.14 -4.12
CA CYS A 542 15.30 -19.32 -4.12
C CYS A 542 14.34 -19.71 -3.00
N SER A 543 14.12 -21.01 -2.75
CA SER A 543 13.25 -21.46 -1.64
C SER A 543 13.76 -20.96 -0.30
N GLN A 544 15.07 -21.08 -0.03
CA GLN A 544 15.65 -20.62 1.24
C GLN A 544 15.53 -19.10 1.42
N LEU A 545 15.69 -18.31 0.36
CA LEU A 545 15.47 -16.87 0.42
C LEU A 545 14.00 -16.53 0.72
N GLN A 546 13.06 -17.28 0.12
CA GLN A 546 11.63 -17.11 0.39
C GLN A 546 11.27 -17.48 1.83
N ASP A 547 11.83 -18.57 2.35
CA ASP A 547 11.62 -19.02 3.73
C ASP A 547 12.19 -17.99 4.74
N ALA A 548 13.26 -17.28 4.37
CA ALA A 548 13.84 -16.19 5.15
C ALA A 548 13.14 -14.82 4.96
N GLY A 549 12.13 -14.72 4.08
CA GLY A 549 11.38 -13.49 3.82
C GLY A 549 12.00 -12.54 2.79
N TYR A 550 13.11 -12.90 2.14
CA TYR A 550 13.77 -12.10 1.10
C TYR A 550 13.17 -12.36 -0.30
N TRP A 551 11.91 -11.99 -0.48
CA TRP A 551 11.13 -12.31 -1.70
C TRP A 551 11.64 -11.63 -2.98
N THR A 552 12.05 -10.36 -2.89
CA THR A 552 12.58 -9.60 -4.03
C THR A 552 13.87 -10.22 -4.55
N ASP A 553 14.76 -10.59 -3.64
CA ASP A 553 16.06 -11.16 -3.95
C ASP A 553 15.89 -12.54 -4.58
N ALA A 554 14.97 -13.36 -4.05
CA ALA A 554 14.59 -14.63 -4.65
C ALA A 554 14.06 -14.47 -6.09
N ALA A 555 13.19 -13.48 -6.34
CA ALA A 555 12.66 -13.21 -7.67
C ALA A 555 13.74 -12.74 -8.65
N THR A 556 14.71 -11.92 -8.20
CA THR A 556 15.84 -11.49 -9.05
C THR A 556 16.78 -12.65 -9.38
N LEU A 557 17.08 -13.52 -8.40
CA LEU A 557 17.89 -14.71 -8.60
C LEU A 557 17.20 -15.67 -9.59
N ALA A 558 15.89 -15.87 -9.44
CA ALA A 558 15.09 -16.65 -10.35
C ALA A 558 15.09 -16.06 -11.77
N ALA A 559 14.97 -14.74 -11.91
CA ALA A 559 14.99 -14.07 -13.21
C ALA A 559 16.33 -14.22 -13.94
N ALA A 560 17.45 -14.29 -13.21
CA ALA A 560 18.78 -14.45 -13.78
C ALA A 560 19.09 -15.90 -14.21
N HIS A 561 18.70 -16.90 -13.39
CA HIS A 561 19.20 -18.27 -13.55
C HIS A 561 18.11 -19.32 -13.85
N LEU A 562 16.85 -19.09 -13.45
CA LEU A 562 15.76 -20.04 -13.67
C LEU A 562 14.99 -19.69 -14.95
N LYS A 563 14.52 -20.72 -15.67
CA LYS A 563 13.71 -20.58 -16.88
C LYS A 563 12.48 -21.47 -16.80
N GLY A 564 11.40 -21.07 -17.47
CA GLY A 564 10.21 -21.91 -17.60
C GLY A 564 9.43 -22.09 -16.30
N SER A 565 9.13 -23.35 -15.96
CA SER A 565 8.27 -23.74 -14.83
C SER A 565 8.85 -23.37 -13.47
N ASP A 566 10.17 -23.44 -13.31
CA ASP A 566 10.79 -23.22 -12.01
C ASP A 566 10.79 -21.74 -11.65
N TYR A 567 10.94 -20.86 -12.64
CA TYR A 567 10.72 -19.42 -12.47
C TYR A 567 9.27 -19.09 -12.09
N ALA A 568 8.30 -19.74 -12.77
CA ALA A 568 6.88 -19.53 -12.50
C ALA A 568 6.51 -19.94 -11.06
N ARG A 569 7.00 -21.08 -10.58
CA ARG A 569 6.78 -21.57 -9.21
C ARG A 569 7.29 -20.60 -8.14
N VAL A 570 8.47 -20.01 -8.34
CA VAL A 570 9.04 -19.01 -7.40
C VAL A 570 8.13 -17.78 -7.34
N LEU A 571 7.68 -17.26 -8.49
CA LEU A 571 6.78 -16.12 -8.53
C LEU A 571 5.39 -16.42 -7.96
N GLN A 572 4.84 -17.61 -8.23
CA GLN A 572 3.56 -18.04 -7.70
C GLN A 572 3.58 -18.07 -6.16
N ARG A 573 4.61 -18.68 -5.56
CA ARG A 573 4.76 -18.69 -4.10
C ARG A 573 4.87 -17.28 -3.51
N TRP A 574 5.51 -16.36 -4.23
CA TRP A 574 5.54 -14.95 -3.83
C TRP A 574 4.16 -14.29 -3.95
N ALA A 575 3.41 -14.57 -5.01
CA ALA A 575 2.05 -14.06 -5.21
C ALA A 575 1.10 -14.51 -4.10
N GLU A 576 1.13 -15.80 -3.73
CA GLU A 576 0.36 -16.36 -2.62
C GLU A 576 0.72 -15.69 -1.28
N HIS A 577 2.00 -15.44 -1.02
CA HIS A 577 2.43 -14.71 0.17
C HIS A 577 1.90 -13.28 0.20
N VAL A 578 1.99 -12.54 -0.93
CA VAL A 578 1.47 -11.17 -1.02
C VAL A 578 -0.05 -11.13 -0.84
N LEU A 579 -0.77 -12.14 -1.35
CA LEU A 579 -2.22 -12.24 -1.20
C LEU A 579 -2.63 -12.49 0.26
N HIS A 580 -2.01 -13.46 0.94
CA HIS A 580 -2.42 -13.89 2.27
C HIS A 580 -1.78 -13.11 3.42
N ALA A 581 -0.53 -12.65 3.29
CA ALA A 581 0.19 -11.96 4.34
C ALA A 581 0.12 -10.43 4.21
N GLU A 582 0.29 -9.88 3.00
CA GLU A 582 0.25 -8.43 2.77
C GLU A 582 -1.16 -7.91 2.44
N HIS A 583 -2.11 -8.80 2.12
CA HIS A 583 -3.47 -8.48 1.68
C HIS A 583 -3.54 -7.52 0.49
N ASN A 584 -2.52 -7.53 -0.39
CA ASN A 584 -2.46 -6.67 -1.56
C ASN A 584 -2.79 -7.45 -2.84
N ILE A 585 -4.09 -7.48 -3.17
CA ILE A 585 -4.65 -8.22 -4.30
C ILE A 585 -4.00 -7.79 -5.62
N TRP A 586 -3.88 -6.48 -5.88
CA TRP A 586 -3.36 -5.94 -7.14
C TRP A 586 -1.91 -6.36 -7.42
N ARG A 587 -1.06 -6.33 -6.39
CA ARG A 587 0.33 -6.77 -6.50
C ARG A 587 0.42 -8.28 -6.72
N ALA A 588 -0.42 -9.07 -6.02
CA ALA A 588 -0.49 -10.51 -6.23
C ALA A 588 -0.92 -10.87 -7.66
N LEU A 589 -1.92 -10.17 -8.22
CA LEU A 589 -2.39 -10.41 -9.60
C LEU A 589 -1.30 -10.20 -10.66
N ILE A 590 -0.48 -9.15 -10.55
CA ILE A 590 0.66 -8.94 -11.47
C ILE A 590 1.64 -10.11 -11.38
N LEU A 591 1.92 -10.61 -10.18
CA LEU A 591 2.85 -11.71 -9.98
C LEU A 591 2.31 -13.03 -10.56
N PHE A 592 1.01 -13.32 -10.38
CA PHE A 592 0.35 -14.45 -11.03
C PHE A 592 0.38 -14.35 -12.56
N VAL A 593 0.12 -13.17 -13.13
CA VAL A 593 0.23 -12.94 -14.58
C VAL A 593 1.67 -13.12 -15.06
N ALA A 594 2.66 -12.62 -14.32
CA ALA A 594 4.07 -12.77 -14.66
C ALA A 594 4.57 -14.22 -14.57
N ALA A 595 3.98 -15.01 -13.66
CA ALA A 595 4.19 -16.46 -13.56
C ALA A 595 3.47 -17.23 -14.68
N GLY A 596 2.42 -16.66 -15.25
CA GLY A 596 1.53 -17.29 -16.23
C GLY A 596 0.42 -18.15 -15.61
N ALA A 597 0.18 -17.99 -14.31
CA ALA A 597 -0.87 -18.67 -13.56
C ALA A 597 -2.15 -17.82 -13.52
N ILE A 598 -2.79 -17.64 -14.68
CA ILE A 598 -3.98 -16.78 -14.80
C ILE A 598 -5.19 -17.38 -14.06
N GLN A 599 -5.26 -18.70 -13.94
CA GLN A 599 -6.32 -19.40 -13.20
C GLN A 599 -6.26 -19.08 -11.70
N GLU A 600 -5.05 -18.98 -11.13
CA GLU A 600 -4.86 -18.62 -9.72
C GLU A 600 -5.20 -17.15 -9.46
N ALA A 601 -4.91 -16.26 -10.41
CA ALA A 601 -5.37 -14.88 -10.38
C ALA A 601 -6.92 -14.78 -10.33
N LEU A 602 -7.62 -15.60 -11.14
CA LEU A 602 -9.09 -15.67 -11.11
C LEU A 602 -9.62 -16.28 -9.80
N ALA A 603 -8.95 -17.31 -9.28
CA ALA A 603 -9.30 -17.91 -7.99
C ALA A 603 -9.17 -16.89 -6.84
N ALA A 604 -8.09 -16.10 -6.83
CA ALA A 604 -7.88 -15.03 -5.85
C ALA A 604 -8.98 -13.95 -5.92
N LEU A 605 -9.42 -13.59 -7.13
CA LEU A 605 -10.53 -12.64 -7.32
C LEU A 605 -11.88 -13.21 -6.86
N ARG A 606 -12.09 -14.52 -7.04
CA ARG A 606 -13.28 -15.23 -6.55
C ARG A 606 -13.32 -15.27 -5.02
N GLU A 607 -12.20 -15.57 -4.37
CA GLU A 607 -12.08 -15.52 -2.91
C GLU A 607 -12.33 -14.12 -2.35
N ALA A 608 -11.87 -13.09 -3.07
CA ALA A 608 -12.11 -11.69 -2.71
C ALA A 608 -13.56 -11.21 -2.97
N GLN A 609 -14.42 -12.02 -3.59
CA GLN A 609 -15.79 -11.67 -3.97
C GLN A 609 -15.91 -10.39 -4.82
N GLN A 610 -14.97 -10.17 -5.75
CA GLN A 610 -14.92 -9.01 -6.65
C GLN A 610 -15.26 -9.43 -8.10
N PRO A 611 -16.54 -9.66 -8.45
CA PRO A 611 -16.93 -10.17 -9.78
C PRO A 611 -16.72 -9.14 -10.90
N ASP A 612 -16.81 -7.85 -10.58
CA ASP A 612 -16.56 -6.74 -11.50
C ASP A 612 -15.09 -6.69 -11.95
N THR A 613 -14.16 -6.74 -11.00
CA THR A 613 -12.73 -6.77 -11.27
C THR A 613 -12.33 -8.01 -12.06
N ALA A 614 -12.92 -9.17 -11.75
CA ALA A 614 -12.69 -10.41 -12.50
C ALA A 614 -13.15 -10.30 -13.96
N ALA A 615 -14.34 -9.74 -14.21
CA ALA A 615 -14.82 -9.52 -15.57
C ALA A 615 -13.93 -8.54 -16.34
N MET A 616 -13.55 -7.42 -15.73
CA MET A 616 -12.63 -6.44 -16.34
C MET A 616 -11.26 -7.06 -16.63
N PHE A 617 -10.75 -7.91 -15.74
CA PHE A 617 -9.47 -8.59 -15.93
C PHE A 617 -9.51 -9.53 -17.15
N ILE A 618 -10.58 -10.30 -17.32
CA ILE A 618 -10.79 -11.17 -18.49
C ILE A 618 -10.88 -10.35 -19.78
N LEU A 619 -11.64 -9.25 -19.77
CA LEU A 619 -11.78 -8.34 -20.91
C LEU A 619 -10.43 -7.74 -21.34
N ALA A 620 -9.67 -7.20 -20.38
CA ALA A 620 -8.34 -6.65 -20.66
C ALA A 620 -7.39 -7.72 -21.23
N CYS A 621 -7.35 -8.92 -20.63
CA CYS A 621 -6.49 -10.00 -21.10
C CYS A 621 -6.82 -10.42 -22.55
N ARG A 622 -8.12 -10.51 -22.89
CA ARG A 622 -8.57 -10.84 -24.24
C ARG A 622 -8.21 -9.77 -25.25
N GLU A 623 -8.42 -8.50 -24.93
CA GLU A 623 -8.09 -7.41 -25.85
C GLU A 623 -6.58 -7.33 -26.10
N ILE A 624 -5.75 -7.39 -25.05
CA ILE A 624 -4.28 -7.36 -25.19
C ILE A 624 -3.80 -8.53 -26.04
N ARG A 625 -4.38 -9.73 -25.83
CA ARG A 625 -4.10 -10.90 -26.65
C ARG A 625 -4.42 -10.66 -28.13
N MET A 626 -5.61 -10.12 -28.42
CA MET A 626 -6.03 -9.84 -29.80
C MET A 626 -5.12 -8.80 -30.45
N GLN A 627 -4.77 -7.72 -29.75
CA GLN A 627 -3.82 -6.71 -30.21
C GLN A 627 -2.43 -7.31 -30.47
N PHE A 628 -1.98 -8.24 -29.63
CA PHE A 628 -0.71 -8.92 -29.82
C PHE A 628 -0.73 -9.81 -31.08
N ILE A 629 -1.81 -10.56 -31.31
CA ILE A 629 -1.99 -11.41 -32.50
C ILE A 629 -2.06 -10.57 -33.78
N THR A 630 -2.79 -9.45 -33.78
CA THR A 630 -2.89 -8.56 -34.94
C THR A 630 -1.53 -7.92 -35.28
N ASN A 631 -0.77 -7.52 -34.26
CA ASN A 631 0.59 -7.01 -34.46
C ASN A 631 1.55 -8.07 -35.02
N LEU A 632 1.34 -9.36 -34.70
CA LEU A 632 2.13 -10.47 -35.23
C LEU A 632 1.71 -10.85 -36.67
N GLY A 633 0.42 -10.78 -36.97
CA GLY A 633 -0.16 -11.12 -38.28
C GLY A 633 -0.01 -10.06 -39.38
N GLY A 634 0.62 -8.92 -39.09
CA GLY A 634 1.00 -7.90 -40.08
C GLY A 634 2.27 -8.26 -40.88
N SER A 635 2.93 -9.38 -40.56
CA SER A 635 4.00 -9.97 -41.35
C SER A 635 3.41 -11.12 -42.16
N GLU A 636 3.32 -10.98 -43.48
CA GLU A 636 2.81 -12.03 -44.37
C GLU A 636 3.67 -13.31 -44.26
N ASP A 637 3.23 -14.26 -43.45
CA ASP A 637 3.52 -15.68 -43.68
C ASP A 637 2.41 -16.54 -43.09
N LYS A 638 1.66 -17.19 -43.99
CA LYS A 638 0.65 -18.18 -43.66
C LYS A 638 1.33 -19.45 -43.15
N THR A 639 1.59 -19.53 -41.85
CA THR A 639 1.81 -20.80 -41.17
C THR A 639 0.62 -21.14 -40.30
N ASN A 640 -0.20 -22.09 -40.78
CA ASN A 640 -1.13 -22.83 -39.94
C ASN A 640 -0.34 -23.54 -38.82
N GLY A 641 -0.40 -23.05 -37.58
CA GLY A 641 0.29 -23.67 -36.44
C GLY A 641 -0.07 -23.02 -35.11
N SER A 642 -0.91 -23.71 -34.33
CA SER A 642 -1.30 -23.44 -32.93
C SER A 642 -1.53 -21.96 -32.55
N VAL A 643 -2.79 -21.52 -32.59
CA VAL A 643 -3.23 -20.32 -31.88
C VAL A 643 -2.83 -20.49 -30.41
N VAL A 644 -1.84 -19.72 -29.94
CA VAL A 644 -1.36 -19.79 -28.56
C VAL A 644 -2.51 -19.30 -27.67
N ASP A 645 -3.25 -20.24 -27.09
CA ASP A 645 -4.26 -19.96 -26.07
C ASP A 645 -3.56 -19.67 -24.75
N LEU A 646 -3.90 -18.54 -24.14
CA LEU A 646 -3.57 -18.30 -22.74
C LEU A 646 -4.33 -19.35 -21.91
N PRO A 647 -3.62 -20.20 -21.15
CA PRO A 647 -4.24 -21.24 -20.35
C PRO A 647 -5.31 -20.64 -19.42
N GLY A 648 -6.53 -21.15 -19.49
CA GLY A 648 -7.64 -20.74 -18.61
C GLY A 648 -8.49 -19.56 -19.08
N LEU A 649 -8.19 -18.90 -20.21
CA LEU A 649 -8.98 -17.79 -20.76
C LEU A 649 -9.85 -18.15 -21.98
N SER A 650 -9.92 -19.43 -22.35
CA SER A 650 -10.79 -19.89 -23.43
C SER A 650 -12.27 -19.59 -23.13
N PRO A 651 -13.07 -19.17 -24.12
CA PRO A 651 -14.47 -18.83 -23.91
C PRO A 651 -15.33 -20.01 -23.42
N GLY A 652 -14.86 -21.24 -23.56
CA GLY A 652 -15.49 -22.46 -23.02
C GLY A 652 -14.93 -22.94 -21.67
N ASN A 653 -14.16 -22.13 -20.95
CA ASN A 653 -13.72 -22.49 -19.58
C ASN A 653 -14.84 -22.15 -18.57
N ASP A 654 -15.20 -23.11 -17.72
CA ASP A 654 -16.26 -22.99 -16.72
C ASP A 654 -16.05 -21.78 -15.78
N ASP A 655 -14.79 -21.51 -15.39
CA ASP A 655 -14.45 -20.37 -14.53
C ASP A 655 -14.78 -19.01 -15.20
N VAL A 656 -14.57 -18.92 -16.51
CA VAL A 656 -14.81 -17.69 -17.28
C VAL A 656 -16.31 -17.46 -17.49
N ILE A 657 -17.06 -18.54 -17.69
CA ILE A 657 -18.53 -18.52 -17.81
C ILE A 657 -19.13 -18.08 -16.47
N ALA A 658 -18.70 -18.69 -15.36
CA ALA A 658 -19.15 -18.33 -14.02
C ALA A 658 -18.90 -16.85 -13.70
N VAL A 659 -17.70 -16.32 -14.00
CA VAL A 659 -17.40 -14.90 -13.81
C VAL A 659 -18.35 -14.01 -14.61
N GLY A 660 -18.69 -14.40 -15.85
CA GLY A 660 -19.66 -13.67 -16.68
C GLY A 660 -21.07 -13.65 -16.09
N GLU A 661 -21.54 -14.78 -15.54
CA GLU A 661 -22.86 -14.89 -14.90
C GLU A 661 -22.92 -14.07 -13.60
N TYR A 662 -21.92 -14.21 -12.72
CA TYR A 662 -21.82 -13.42 -11.49
C TYR A 662 -21.71 -11.91 -11.76
N PHE A 663 -20.97 -11.52 -12.80
CA PHE A 663 -20.91 -10.13 -13.22
C PHE A 663 -22.26 -9.62 -13.72
N GLY A 664 -23.00 -10.42 -14.49
CA GLY A 664 -24.37 -10.08 -14.92
C GLY A 664 -25.36 -9.95 -13.76
N GLU A 665 -25.23 -10.77 -12.72
CA GLU A 665 -25.99 -10.62 -11.47
C GLU A 665 -25.63 -9.35 -10.71
N TYR A 666 -24.33 -9.07 -10.57
CA TYR A 666 -23.83 -7.85 -9.95
C TYR A 666 -24.35 -6.59 -10.67
N GLN A 667 -24.31 -6.60 -12.00
CA GLN A 667 -24.85 -5.54 -12.86
C GLN A 667 -26.34 -5.29 -12.60
N ARG A 668 -27.17 -6.34 -12.59
CA ARG A 668 -28.61 -6.22 -12.31
C ARG A 668 -28.86 -5.70 -10.89
N LYS A 669 -28.14 -6.22 -9.90
CA LYS A 669 -28.23 -5.75 -8.50
C LYS A 669 -27.86 -4.28 -8.37
N LEU A 670 -26.81 -3.84 -9.07
CA LEU A 670 -26.38 -2.44 -9.07
C LEU A 670 -27.46 -1.52 -9.64
N VAL A 671 -28.12 -1.91 -10.74
CA VAL A 671 -29.24 -1.15 -11.30
C VAL A 671 -30.38 -1.01 -10.29
N HIS A 672 -30.77 -2.11 -9.62
CA HIS A 672 -31.80 -2.05 -8.58
C HIS A 672 -31.43 -1.08 -7.45
N LEU A 673 -30.19 -1.16 -6.94
CA LEU A 673 -29.69 -0.25 -5.91
C LEU A 673 -29.65 1.22 -6.37
N CYS A 674 -29.35 1.46 -7.65
CA CYS A 674 -29.38 2.80 -8.23
C CYS A 674 -30.81 3.34 -8.39
N MET A 675 -31.80 2.49 -8.65
CA MET A 675 -33.20 2.89 -8.76
C MET A 675 -33.85 3.13 -7.39
N ASP A 676 -33.43 2.38 -6.37
CA ASP A 676 -33.89 2.53 -4.99
C ASP A 676 -33.26 3.75 -4.30
N ALA A 677 -32.01 4.08 -4.64
CA ALA A 677 -31.38 5.33 -4.25
C ALA A 677 -31.94 6.46 -5.13
N GLN A 678 -32.88 7.26 -4.63
CA GLN A 678 -33.36 8.41 -5.39
C GLN A 678 -32.18 9.33 -5.73
N PRO A 679 -31.93 9.67 -7.02
CA PRO A 679 -31.08 10.81 -7.33
C PRO A 679 -31.71 12.02 -6.66
N PHE A 680 -30.95 12.72 -5.82
CA PHE A 680 -31.46 13.87 -5.07
C PHE A 680 -31.78 15.00 -6.04
N SER A 681 -32.96 14.95 -6.65
CA SER A 681 -33.56 16.05 -7.38
C SER A 681 -34.58 16.72 -6.48
N ASP A 682 -34.26 17.93 -6.02
CA ASP A 682 -35.25 18.97 -5.78
C ASP A 682 -35.03 20.10 -6.78
#